data_AF-A0A143XLX6-F1
#
_entry.id   AF-A0A143XLX6-F1
#
_cell.length_a   1.000
_cell.length_b   1.000
_cell.length_c   1.000
_cell.angle_alpha   90.00
_cell.angle_beta   90.00
_cell.angle_gamma   90.00
#
_symmetry.space_group_name_H-M   'P 1'
#
loop_
_entity.id
_entity.type
_entity.pdbx_description
1 polymer ?
#
loop_
_entity_poly.entity_id
_entity_poly.type
_entity_poly.pdbx_seq_one_letter_code
_entity_poly.pdbx_strand_id
1 'polypeptide(L)'
;MRDRYFYEVMFDDTSIDVSKEVGLVWSIANSLRGAYTSDKYKDVIIPMVIIRRFECALEATKDAVVAKHKQNPNLPAAILCQVSQYPFYNYSEYNLKRLLDDSDNIASNLKSYIEGFSANIQLIMEKLLKFSTQIDKMDKSNRLYSVVKKFSDLDLYPSHVDSMKMGYIFEDIIRRFSENAEAGDHYTPREVIRLMVNVLLAEGCDDLLTEDGKIATVLDAACGSGGMLSTAYDFLRRKNPYVDVRLFGQEINPESYAICLADMLIKGQDIKNIMGDEEANTLKTDCFPDQKMRLVIMNPPFGTPWGGKDAPEGQEKAVREENKKGGRFEHGLPGTGDSQLLFMQHAINKLDKKNGRAAIITNGSPLFSGGTTSGESQIRRWMLEEDLIEAIIALPTQLFYNTDIGIYIFILSRNKRPDRRGKVQLINAVDMWKPLRKSLGKKRREIDRESMKKITELYSNFEENQYCKIFPNEEFLYKEYAVYQPLQRRGVLNEESIERLRTSSYFTSNSNIFNKTDFEQLKEMNPRSAADKKKYQKYLAGQQFVENVLAILEANRSDHVFMDYGEFEKHLKSLLSKVEGMSASRLNGIAMVLAMMDKTAVVQKDRKGKIIKDTTTKDTEIIKLTQDPEEYFYREVYPHVPDAIWAYEYDPEKKESSTNKEKLGAEFPFTRFFYEYKEPEKADDLLDQFMELEKSLSKKIAALQESEEA
;
A
#
# COMPACT_ATOMS: atom_id res chain seq x y z
N MET A 1 -29.50 -5.84 24.49
CA MET A 1 -29.34 -4.39 24.21
C MET A 1 -28.96 -4.16 22.74
N ARG A 2 -29.62 -4.81 21.77
CA ARG A 2 -29.33 -4.64 20.33
C ARG A 2 -30.10 -3.46 19.69
N ASP A 3 -31.06 -2.87 20.40
CA ASP A 3 -32.04 -1.93 19.80
C ASP A 3 -31.96 -0.48 20.30
N ARG A 4 -30.77 0.09 20.55
CA ARG A 4 -30.67 1.49 21.03
C ARG A 4 -29.84 2.47 20.24
N TYR A 5 -29.22 2.09 19.13
CA TYR A 5 -28.41 3.03 18.36
C TYR A 5 -28.80 2.97 16.89
N PHE A 6 -29.63 3.92 16.47
CA PHE A 6 -30.08 4.10 15.10
C PHE A 6 -28.90 4.04 14.12
N TYR A 7 -28.85 2.96 13.34
CA TYR A 7 -28.00 2.84 12.17
C TYR A 7 -28.26 3.98 11.18
N GLU A 8 -29.48 4.53 11.12
CA GLU A 8 -29.89 5.59 10.18
C GLU A 8 -29.03 6.86 10.24
N VAL A 9 -28.58 7.29 11.43
CA VAL A 9 -27.73 8.49 11.60
C VAL A 9 -26.39 8.38 10.86
N MET A 10 -25.93 7.14 10.56
CA MET A 10 -24.68 6.89 9.85
C MET A 10 -24.80 6.97 8.32
N PHE A 11 -26.02 7.17 7.82
CA PHE A 11 -26.38 6.92 6.42
C PHE A 11 -27.11 8.11 5.75
N ASP A 12 -27.32 9.22 6.46
CA ASP A 12 -28.15 10.35 5.97
C ASP A 12 -27.48 11.29 4.95
N ASP A 13 -26.20 11.10 4.63
CA ASP A 13 -25.52 12.00 3.74
C ASP A 13 -25.69 11.58 2.26
N THR A 14 -26.78 12.05 1.63
CA THR A 14 -26.93 12.08 0.17
C THR A 14 -25.67 12.66 -0.50
N SER A 15 -25.38 12.27 -1.74
CA SER A 15 -24.31 12.87 -2.54
C SER A 15 -24.40 14.39 -2.50
N ILE A 16 -23.41 15.06 -1.91
CA ILE A 16 -23.42 16.51 -1.77
C ILE A 16 -23.08 17.12 -3.12
N ASP A 17 -24.02 17.83 -3.73
CA ASP A 17 -23.76 18.55 -4.98
C ASP A 17 -22.97 19.82 -4.69
N VAL A 18 -21.75 19.85 -5.22
CA VAL A 18 -20.81 20.99 -5.17
C VAL A 18 -20.59 21.62 -6.54
N SER A 19 -21.36 21.20 -7.56
CA SER A 19 -21.13 21.58 -8.95
C SER A 19 -21.19 23.09 -9.17
N LYS A 20 -22.02 23.80 -8.41
CA LYS A 20 -22.16 25.26 -8.49
C LYS A 20 -20.89 25.96 -8.01
N GLU A 21 -20.43 25.64 -6.79
CA GLU A 21 -19.25 26.25 -6.18
C GLU A 21 -17.99 25.88 -6.96
N VAL A 22 -17.83 24.60 -7.31
CA VAL A 22 -16.71 24.12 -8.13
C VAL A 22 -16.73 24.74 -9.52
N GLY A 23 -17.91 24.88 -10.14
CA GLY A 23 -18.08 25.56 -11.42
C GLY A 23 -17.60 27.01 -11.35
N LEU A 24 -17.92 27.72 -10.27
CA LEU A 24 -17.46 29.09 -10.05
C LEU A 24 -15.95 29.14 -9.86
N VAL A 25 -15.38 28.31 -8.99
CA VAL A 25 -13.92 28.23 -8.78
C VAL A 25 -13.19 27.92 -10.09
N TRP A 26 -13.73 27.02 -10.91
CA TRP A 26 -13.16 26.71 -12.22
C TRP A 26 -13.26 27.88 -13.21
N SER A 27 -14.34 28.66 -13.16
CA SER A 27 -14.45 29.90 -13.94
C SER A 27 -13.41 30.94 -13.52
N ILE A 28 -12.97 30.92 -12.27
CA ILE A 28 -11.88 31.75 -11.77
C ILE A 28 -10.54 31.20 -12.27
N ALA A 29 -10.31 29.89 -12.19
CA ALA A 29 -9.09 29.26 -12.70
C ALA A 29 -8.87 29.57 -14.19
N ASN A 30 -9.93 29.56 -15.00
CA ASN A 30 -9.84 29.93 -16.42
C ASN A 30 -9.38 31.38 -16.67
N SER A 31 -9.56 32.30 -15.71
CA SER A 31 -9.03 33.66 -15.83
C SER A 31 -7.51 33.75 -15.69
N LEU A 32 -6.85 32.69 -15.21
CA LEU A 32 -5.40 32.58 -15.11
C LEU A 32 -4.74 32.12 -16.42
N ARG A 33 -5.54 31.72 -17.43
CA ARG A 33 -5.04 31.21 -18.71
C ARG A 33 -4.08 32.19 -19.39
N GLY A 34 -3.01 31.64 -19.95
CA GLY A 34 -1.90 32.37 -20.59
C GLY A 34 -0.81 32.78 -19.61
N ALA A 35 -1.18 33.27 -18.40
CA ALA A 35 -0.21 33.64 -17.37
C ALA A 35 0.33 32.44 -16.57
N TYR A 36 -0.48 31.37 -16.51
CA TYR A 36 -0.15 30.11 -15.84
C TYR A 36 -0.44 28.93 -16.77
N THR A 37 0.35 27.86 -16.60
CA THR A 37 0.02 26.53 -17.11
C THR A 37 -1.06 25.90 -16.23
N SER A 38 -1.85 24.97 -16.77
CA SER A 38 -3.03 24.42 -16.11
C SER A 38 -2.71 23.72 -14.78
N ASP A 39 -1.55 23.08 -14.66
CA ASP A 39 -1.04 22.44 -13.44
C ASP A 39 -0.70 23.44 -12.33
N LYS A 40 -0.44 24.71 -12.69
CA LYS A 40 -0.08 25.80 -11.75
C LYS A 40 -1.26 26.67 -11.33
N TYR A 41 -2.47 26.40 -11.81
CA TYR A 41 -3.65 27.11 -11.33
C TYR A 41 -3.92 26.83 -9.85
N LYS A 42 -3.60 25.62 -9.37
CA LYS A 42 -3.78 25.23 -7.97
C LYS A 42 -3.02 26.14 -7.00
N ASP A 43 -1.85 26.63 -7.39
CA ASP A 43 -0.99 27.53 -6.59
C ASP A 43 -1.68 28.87 -6.28
N VAL A 44 -2.67 29.27 -7.09
CA VAL A 44 -3.50 30.47 -6.86
C VAL A 44 -4.84 30.10 -6.24
N ILE A 45 -5.48 29.05 -6.76
CA ILE A 45 -6.85 28.70 -6.40
C ILE A 45 -6.94 28.18 -4.96
N ILE A 46 -6.01 27.32 -4.51
CA ILE A 46 -6.04 26.77 -3.15
C ILE A 46 -5.90 27.87 -2.09
N PRO A 47 -4.89 28.77 -2.14
CA PRO A 47 -4.79 29.85 -1.17
C PRO A 47 -6.01 30.76 -1.17
N MET A 48 -6.53 31.15 -2.34
CA MET A 48 -7.69 32.03 -2.42
C MET A 48 -8.96 31.42 -1.84
N VAL A 49 -9.19 30.12 -2.06
CA VAL A 49 -10.31 29.39 -1.44
C VAL A 49 -10.17 29.36 0.08
N ILE A 50 -8.96 29.09 0.59
CA ILE A 50 -8.67 29.08 2.03
C ILE A 50 -8.87 30.48 2.64
N ILE A 51 -8.33 31.54 2.02
CA ILE A 51 -8.53 32.93 2.48
C ILE A 51 -10.01 33.27 2.53
N ARG A 52 -10.75 32.99 1.44
CA ARG A 52 -12.18 33.30 1.39
C ARG A 52 -12.96 32.54 2.46
N ARG A 53 -12.59 31.28 2.72
CA ARG A 53 -13.21 30.49 3.79
C ARG A 53 -12.95 31.08 5.18
N PHE A 54 -11.72 31.52 5.47
CA PHE A 54 -11.41 32.19 6.74
C PHE A 54 -12.11 33.55 6.87
N GLU A 55 -12.18 34.33 5.79
CA GLU A 55 -12.91 35.59 5.76
C GLU A 55 -14.39 35.38 6.08
N CYS A 56 -15.04 34.40 5.45
CA CYS A 56 -16.45 34.10 5.72
C CYS A 56 -16.67 33.62 7.16
N ALA A 57 -15.73 32.85 7.73
CA ALA A 57 -15.81 32.41 9.13
C ALA A 57 -15.71 33.60 10.11
N LEU A 58 -14.85 34.57 9.81
CA LEU A 58 -14.60 35.73 10.68
C LEU A 58 -15.59 36.88 10.47
N GLU A 59 -16.43 36.87 9.44
CA GLU A 59 -17.19 38.06 9.02
C GLU A 59 -18.01 38.68 10.15
N ALA A 60 -18.69 37.85 10.96
CA ALA A 60 -19.53 38.32 12.06
C ALA A 60 -18.73 38.97 13.22
N THR A 61 -17.46 38.59 13.40
CA THR A 61 -16.60 39.03 14.51
C THR A 61 -15.49 39.99 14.06
N LYS A 62 -15.36 40.21 12.74
CA LYS A 62 -14.29 40.97 12.09
C LYS A 62 -14.11 42.36 12.67
N ASP A 63 -15.17 43.16 12.69
CA ASP A 63 -15.12 44.55 13.16
C ASP A 63 -14.76 44.63 14.65
N ALA A 64 -15.22 43.66 15.45
CA ALA A 64 -14.88 43.58 16.87
C ALA A 64 -13.38 43.29 17.08
N VAL A 65 -12.81 42.36 16.31
CA VAL A 65 -11.36 42.07 16.34
C VAL A 65 -10.55 43.30 15.94
N VAL A 66 -10.92 43.96 14.83
CA VAL A 66 -10.23 45.17 14.33
C VAL A 66 -10.29 46.29 15.38
N ALA A 67 -11.47 46.56 15.95
CA ALA A 67 -11.62 47.56 16.99
C ALA A 67 -10.78 47.24 18.23
N LYS A 68 -10.74 45.97 18.65
CA LYS A 68 -9.96 45.52 19.81
C LYS A 68 -8.45 45.68 19.57
N HIS A 69 -7.97 45.31 18.39
CA HIS A 69 -6.56 45.48 18.01
C HIS A 69 -6.16 46.96 17.92
N LYS A 70 -7.03 47.82 17.37
CA LYS A 70 -6.81 49.28 17.33
C LYS A 70 -6.67 49.90 18.73
N GLN A 71 -7.43 49.42 19.70
CA GLN A 71 -7.33 49.89 21.09
C GLN A 71 -5.98 49.56 21.72
N ASN A 72 -5.42 48.38 21.43
CA ASN A 72 -4.11 47.98 21.89
C ASN A 72 -3.49 46.95 20.92
N PRO A 73 -2.54 47.36 20.07
CA PRO A 73 -1.87 46.48 19.12
C PRO A 73 -1.05 45.36 19.79
N ASN A 74 -0.67 45.52 21.06
CA ASN A 74 0.13 44.55 21.81
C ASN A 74 -0.73 43.53 22.57
N LEU A 75 -2.01 43.37 22.21
CA LEU A 75 -2.88 42.38 22.85
C LEU A 75 -2.36 40.96 22.61
N PRO A 76 -2.38 40.09 23.63
CA PRO A 76 -2.12 38.67 23.45
C PRO A 76 -3.06 38.06 22.40
N ALA A 77 -2.49 37.23 21.52
CA ALA A 77 -3.24 36.52 20.48
C ALA A 77 -4.46 35.76 21.03
N ALA A 78 -4.36 35.18 22.23
CA ALA A 78 -5.44 34.48 22.90
C ALA A 78 -6.69 35.34 23.10
N ILE A 79 -6.54 36.65 23.37
CA ILE A 79 -7.68 37.57 23.53
C ILE A 79 -8.35 37.81 22.18
N LEU A 80 -7.57 37.99 21.11
CA LEU A 80 -8.12 38.18 19.77
C LEU A 80 -8.83 36.90 19.26
N CYS A 81 -8.31 35.71 19.59
CA CYS A 81 -9.00 34.44 19.33
C CYS A 81 -10.32 34.30 20.12
N GLN A 82 -10.35 34.76 21.39
CA GLN A 82 -11.60 34.79 22.17
C GLN A 82 -12.64 35.71 21.52
N VAL A 83 -12.22 36.87 21.01
CA VAL A 83 -13.11 37.81 20.30
C VAL A 83 -13.57 37.24 18.96
N SER A 84 -12.67 36.60 18.20
CA SER A 84 -13.02 36.02 16.90
C SER A 84 -13.91 34.77 17.03
N GLN A 85 -13.91 34.12 18.19
CA GLN A 85 -14.53 32.82 18.46
C GLN A 85 -13.89 31.64 17.70
N TYR A 86 -12.71 31.87 17.15
CA TYR A 86 -11.91 30.88 16.42
C TYR A 86 -10.48 30.86 16.97
N PRO A 87 -9.71 29.77 16.75
CA PRO A 87 -8.28 29.74 17.09
C PRO A 87 -7.41 30.61 16.15
N PHE A 88 -8.03 31.50 15.37
CA PHE A 88 -7.41 32.43 14.44
C PHE A 88 -8.21 33.73 14.38
N TYR A 89 -7.61 34.78 13.85
CA TYR A 89 -8.22 36.11 13.71
C TYR A 89 -7.60 36.87 12.55
N ASN A 90 -8.20 37.99 12.15
CA ASN A 90 -7.58 38.96 11.25
C ASN A 90 -7.87 40.39 11.72
N TYR A 91 -6.82 41.17 11.99
CA TYR A 91 -6.94 42.56 12.45
C TYR A 91 -6.82 43.61 11.32
N SER A 92 -6.57 43.18 10.07
CA SER A 92 -6.52 44.11 8.93
C SER A 92 -7.86 44.82 8.75
N GLU A 93 -7.85 46.07 8.29
CA GLU A 93 -9.09 46.76 7.94
C GLU A 93 -9.63 46.33 6.58
N TYR A 94 -8.80 45.63 5.79
CA TYR A 94 -9.19 45.07 4.51
C TYR A 94 -10.04 43.80 4.69
N ASN A 95 -10.86 43.57 3.67
CA ASN A 95 -11.45 42.29 3.29
C ASN A 95 -11.38 42.22 1.76
N LEU A 96 -11.66 41.06 1.16
CA LEU A 96 -11.53 40.88 -0.29
C LEU A 96 -12.35 41.89 -1.10
N LYS A 97 -13.47 42.40 -0.57
CA LYS A 97 -14.27 43.45 -1.24
C LYS A 97 -13.59 44.83 -1.16
N ARG A 98 -13.13 45.25 0.03
CA ARG A 98 -12.44 46.53 0.26
C ARG A 98 -11.11 46.64 -0.49
N LEU A 99 -10.45 45.51 -0.77
CA LEU A 99 -9.25 45.49 -1.60
C LEU A 99 -9.51 45.99 -3.04
N LEU A 100 -10.76 45.94 -3.52
CA LEU A 100 -11.12 46.39 -4.86
C LEU A 100 -11.28 47.92 -4.96
N ASP A 101 -11.36 48.62 -3.83
CA ASP A 101 -11.55 50.08 -3.77
C ASP A 101 -10.28 50.86 -4.16
N ASP A 102 -9.11 50.23 -4.04
CA ASP A 102 -7.79 50.78 -4.40
C ASP A 102 -7.06 49.78 -5.32
N SER A 103 -7.53 49.72 -6.58
CA SER A 103 -7.04 48.75 -7.56
C SER A 103 -5.56 48.92 -7.92
N ASP A 104 -5.03 50.13 -7.82
CA ASP A 104 -3.65 50.45 -8.20
C ASP A 104 -2.63 49.87 -7.21
N ASN A 105 -3.05 49.68 -5.94
CA ASN A 105 -2.22 49.10 -4.88
C ASN A 105 -2.73 47.74 -4.40
N ILE A 106 -3.56 47.05 -5.20
CA ILE A 106 -4.23 45.82 -4.76
C ILE A 106 -3.24 44.72 -4.33
N ALA A 107 -2.06 44.63 -4.95
CA ALA A 107 -1.02 43.66 -4.58
C ALA A 107 -0.44 43.91 -3.19
N SER A 108 -0.05 45.16 -2.88
CA SER A 108 0.45 45.52 -1.55
C SER A 108 -0.65 45.45 -0.49
N ASN A 109 -1.86 45.88 -0.83
CA ASN A 109 -3.00 45.83 0.08
C ASN A 109 -3.40 44.37 0.41
N LEU A 110 -3.37 43.46 -0.56
CA LEU A 110 -3.64 42.03 -0.33
C LEU A 110 -2.56 41.38 0.54
N LYS A 111 -1.29 41.72 0.33
CA LYS A 111 -0.20 41.25 1.21
C LYS A 111 -0.40 41.75 2.65
N SER A 112 -0.72 43.03 2.83
CA SER A 112 -1.04 43.60 4.14
C SER A 112 -2.29 42.95 4.78
N TYR A 113 -3.29 42.58 3.97
CA TYR A 113 -4.45 41.82 4.44
C TYR A 113 -4.04 40.46 5.02
N ILE A 114 -3.12 39.75 4.33
CA ILE A 114 -2.58 38.46 4.78
C ILE A 114 -1.75 38.60 6.06
N GLU A 115 -0.88 39.62 6.12
CA GLU A 115 -0.09 39.96 7.32
C GLU A 115 -0.99 40.27 8.53
N GLY A 116 -2.22 40.74 8.30
CA GLY A 116 -3.19 40.97 9.35
C GLY A 116 -3.76 39.71 10.01
N PHE A 117 -3.55 38.52 9.44
CA PHE A 117 -4.02 37.28 10.05
C PHE A 117 -3.12 36.82 11.21
N SER A 118 -3.64 35.94 12.07
CA SER A 118 -2.86 35.25 13.08
C SER A 118 -1.75 34.38 12.48
N ALA A 119 -0.69 34.14 13.27
CA ALA A 119 0.53 33.45 12.82
C ALA A 119 0.29 32.05 12.21
N ASN A 120 -0.75 31.34 12.64
CA ASN A 120 -1.14 30.05 12.06
C ASN A 120 -1.66 30.16 10.61
N ILE A 121 -2.38 31.22 10.27
CA ILE A 121 -2.82 31.46 8.88
C ILE A 121 -1.66 31.97 8.04
N GLN A 122 -0.80 32.81 8.61
CA GLN A 122 0.42 33.26 7.92
C GLN A 122 1.35 32.08 7.60
N LEU A 123 1.47 31.10 8.51
CA LEU A 123 2.18 29.84 8.27
C LEU A 123 1.63 29.13 7.03
N ILE A 124 0.30 28.99 6.93
CA ILE A 124 -0.37 28.37 5.78
C ILE A 124 -0.07 29.16 4.50
N MET A 125 -0.30 30.47 4.50
CA MET A 125 -0.23 31.29 3.30
C MET A 125 1.20 31.49 2.80
N GLU A 126 2.13 31.80 3.69
CA GLU A 126 3.48 32.25 3.30
C GLU A 126 4.50 31.12 3.32
N LYS A 127 4.48 30.24 4.33
CA LYS A 127 5.44 29.13 4.41
C LYS A 127 5.03 27.96 3.53
N LEU A 128 3.78 27.49 3.68
CA LEU A 128 3.34 26.26 3.02
C LEU A 128 2.92 26.51 1.56
N LEU A 129 2.14 27.57 1.31
CA LEU A 129 1.58 27.86 -0.02
C LEU A 129 2.33 28.94 -0.82
N LYS A 130 3.26 29.66 -0.18
CA LYS A 130 4.09 30.72 -0.80
C LYS A 130 3.26 31.76 -1.57
N PHE A 131 2.11 32.14 -1.02
CA PHE A 131 1.08 32.87 -1.74
C PHE A 131 1.51 34.28 -2.16
N SER A 132 2.35 34.98 -1.38
CA SER A 132 2.90 36.28 -1.78
C SER A 132 3.60 36.26 -3.14
N THR A 133 4.28 35.17 -3.50
CA THR A 133 4.90 35.01 -4.82
C THR A 133 3.85 34.95 -5.93
N GLN A 134 2.72 34.30 -5.66
CA GLN A 134 1.61 34.19 -6.61
C GLN A 134 0.84 35.50 -6.75
N ILE A 135 0.73 36.30 -5.68
CA ILE A 135 0.20 37.66 -5.73
C ILE A 135 1.01 38.51 -6.71
N ASP A 136 2.35 38.55 -6.57
CA ASP A 136 3.21 39.31 -7.46
C ASP A 136 3.12 38.86 -8.92
N LYS A 137 3.02 37.55 -9.15
CA LYS A 137 2.88 36.99 -10.49
C LYS A 137 1.51 37.33 -11.10
N MET A 138 0.43 37.24 -10.33
CA MET A 138 -0.91 37.64 -10.78
C MET A 138 -0.99 39.13 -11.09
N ASP A 139 -0.32 39.97 -10.30
CA ASP A 139 -0.28 41.41 -10.49
C ASP A 139 0.44 41.79 -11.79
N LYS A 140 1.68 41.29 -11.96
CA LYS A 140 2.48 41.48 -13.19
C LYS A 140 1.79 40.98 -14.46
N SER A 141 0.86 40.04 -14.34
CA SER A 141 0.10 39.47 -15.46
C SER A 141 -1.31 40.05 -15.62
N ASN A 142 -1.66 41.11 -14.89
CA ASN A 142 -2.97 41.77 -14.91
C ASN A 142 -4.13 40.79 -14.62
N ARG A 143 -3.91 39.82 -13.73
CA ARG A 143 -4.91 38.83 -13.30
C ARG A 143 -5.44 39.09 -11.89
N LEU A 144 -4.67 39.73 -11.03
CA LEU A 144 -4.94 39.84 -9.59
C LEU A 144 -6.31 40.43 -9.28
N TYR A 145 -6.63 41.62 -9.81
CA TYR A 145 -7.93 42.28 -9.59
C TYR A 145 -9.11 41.38 -9.95
N SER A 146 -9.08 40.75 -11.13
CA SER A 146 -10.18 39.87 -11.56
C SER A 146 -10.33 38.64 -10.67
N VAL A 147 -9.23 38.10 -10.14
CA VAL A 147 -9.25 36.92 -9.26
C VAL A 147 -9.84 37.30 -7.90
N VAL A 148 -9.32 38.37 -7.28
CA VAL A 148 -9.82 38.88 -5.98
C VAL A 148 -11.31 39.21 -6.07
N LYS A 149 -11.74 39.89 -7.14
CA LYS A 149 -13.15 40.23 -7.36
C LYS A 149 -14.06 39.01 -7.43
N LYS A 150 -13.68 37.97 -8.16
CA LYS A 150 -14.53 36.77 -8.27
C LYS A 150 -14.57 35.98 -6.96
N PHE A 151 -13.48 35.94 -6.20
CA PHE A 151 -13.46 35.26 -4.90
C PHE A 151 -14.21 36.02 -3.81
N SER A 152 -14.23 37.35 -3.84
CA SER A 152 -14.95 38.16 -2.85
C SER A 152 -16.48 37.95 -2.88
N ASP A 153 -17.01 37.47 -4.00
CA ASP A 153 -18.42 37.14 -4.21
C ASP A 153 -18.76 35.66 -3.94
N LEU A 154 -17.75 34.79 -3.74
CA LEU A 154 -17.98 33.36 -3.52
C LEU A 154 -18.52 33.12 -2.10
N ASP A 155 -19.67 32.45 -2.00
CA ASP A 155 -20.24 32.05 -0.70
C ASP A 155 -19.54 30.80 -0.15
N LEU A 156 -18.73 30.99 0.89
CA LEU A 156 -18.11 29.91 1.66
C LEU A 156 -18.38 30.09 3.17
N TYR A 157 -19.54 30.62 3.58
CA TYR A 157 -19.87 30.71 5.01
C TYR A 157 -19.95 29.32 5.64
N PRO A 158 -19.36 29.07 6.84
CA PRO A 158 -19.49 27.79 7.53
C PRO A 158 -20.94 27.35 7.78
N SER A 159 -21.88 28.30 7.86
CA SER A 159 -23.32 28.06 8.00
C SER A 159 -24.02 27.59 6.72
N HIS A 160 -23.49 27.93 5.54
CA HIS A 160 -24.07 27.55 4.23
C HIS A 160 -23.33 26.40 3.56
N VAL A 161 -22.01 26.33 3.79
CA VAL A 161 -21.10 25.29 3.31
C VAL A 161 -20.46 24.68 4.55
N ASP A 162 -20.96 23.54 5.01
CA ASP A 162 -20.36 22.84 6.15
C ASP A 162 -18.96 22.27 5.79
N SER A 163 -18.23 21.75 6.78
CA SER A 163 -16.90 21.16 6.54
C SER A 163 -16.93 19.99 5.56
N MET A 164 -18.04 19.23 5.52
CA MET A 164 -18.17 18.09 4.63
C MET A 164 -18.27 18.55 3.17
N LYS A 165 -19.18 19.48 2.88
CA LYS A 165 -19.32 20.12 1.57
C LYS A 165 -18.04 20.83 1.16
N MET A 166 -17.36 21.50 2.10
CA MET A 166 -16.06 22.12 1.85
C MET A 166 -14.99 21.09 1.46
N GLY A 167 -14.98 19.93 2.11
CA GLY A 167 -14.14 18.80 1.75
C GLY A 167 -14.36 18.33 0.30
N TYR A 168 -15.61 18.18 -0.13
CA TYR A 168 -15.95 17.86 -1.52
C TYR A 168 -15.52 18.95 -2.51
N ILE A 169 -15.63 20.23 -2.14
CA ILE A 169 -15.14 21.35 -2.97
C ILE A 169 -13.62 21.24 -3.16
N PHE A 170 -12.85 21.07 -2.08
CA PHE A 170 -11.40 20.92 -2.17
C PHE A 170 -11.00 19.68 -2.99
N GLU A 171 -11.67 18.56 -2.78
CA GLU A 171 -11.45 17.33 -3.53
C GLU A 171 -11.64 17.52 -5.03
N ASP A 172 -12.76 18.11 -5.46
CA ASP A 172 -13.03 18.33 -6.88
C ASP A 172 -12.02 19.31 -7.49
N ILE A 173 -11.65 20.36 -6.75
CA ILE A 173 -10.63 21.34 -7.15
C ILE A 173 -9.28 20.64 -7.35
N ILE A 174 -8.77 19.92 -6.35
CA ILE A 174 -7.47 19.23 -6.42
C ILE A 174 -7.48 18.21 -7.56
N ARG A 175 -8.52 17.39 -7.64
CA ARG A 175 -8.67 16.36 -8.67
C ARG A 175 -8.53 16.94 -10.08
N ARG A 176 -9.21 18.06 -10.38
CA ARG A 176 -9.11 18.71 -11.70
C ARG A 176 -7.71 19.21 -12.02
N PHE A 177 -6.89 19.48 -11.01
CA PHE A 177 -5.49 19.86 -11.17
C PHE A 177 -4.51 18.68 -11.12
N SER A 178 -4.98 17.49 -10.73
CA SER A 178 -4.15 16.32 -10.45
C SER A 178 -4.46 15.09 -11.31
N GLU A 179 -5.15 15.24 -12.46
CA GLU A 179 -5.52 14.11 -13.35
C GLU A 179 -4.32 13.26 -13.81
N ASN A 180 -3.07 13.73 -13.63
CA ASN A 180 -1.82 13.02 -13.95
C ASN A 180 -1.03 12.50 -12.72
N ALA A 181 -1.59 12.55 -11.51
CA ALA A 181 -0.88 12.13 -10.28
C ALA A 181 -0.86 10.60 -10.08
N GLU A 182 0.07 10.11 -9.24
CA GLU A 182 0.25 8.68 -8.95
C GLU A 182 -0.96 8.07 -8.20
N ALA A 183 -1.09 6.74 -8.26
CA ALA A 183 -2.19 6.01 -7.65
C ALA A 183 -2.02 5.91 -6.12
N GLY A 184 -3.04 6.32 -5.36
CA GLY A 184 -3.00 6.32 -3.89
C GLY A 184 -2.68 7.69 -3.30
N ASP A 185 -2.03 8.55 -4.07
CA ASP A 185 -1.85 9.95 -3.72
C ASP A 185 -3.10 10.77 -4.06
N HIS A 186 -3.41 11.70 -3.14
CA HIS A 186 -4.32 12.84 -3.24
C HIS A 186 -5.76 12.73 -2.74
N TYR A 187 -6.48 11.59 -2.79
CA TYR A 187 -7.76 11.55 -2.08
C TYR A 187 -8.42 10.17 -1.94
N THR A 188 -8.96 9.90 -0.75
CA THR A 188 -9.88 8.76 -0.53
C THR A 188 -11.32 9.23 -0.71
N PRO A 189 -12.11 8.64 -1.64
CA PRO A 189 -13.50 9.03 -1.84
C PRO A 189 -14.29 9.06 -0.52
N ARG A 190 -15.11 10.08 -0.32
CA ARG A 190 -15.81 10.32 0.95
C ARG A 190 -16.69 9.17 1.40
N GLU A 191 -17.33 8.48 0.47
CA GLU A 191 -18.13 7.30 0.76
C GLU A 191 -17.30 6.12 1.28
N VAL A 192 -16.03 6.00 0.86
CA VAL A 192 -15.10 5.01 1.39
C VAL A 192 -14.68 5.40 2.81
N ILE A 193 -14.38 6.69 3.05
CA ILE A 193 -14.07 7.19 4.40
C ILE A 193 -15.25 6.93 5.36
N ARG A 194 -16.48 7.26 4.95
CA ARG A 194 -17.69 7.01 5.72
C ARG A 194 -17.87 5.53 6.04
N LEU A 195 -17.65 4.66 5.05
CA LEU A 195 -17.68 3.21 5.27
C LEU A 195 -16.65 2.77 6.33
N MET A 196 -15.40 3.24 6.23
CA MET A 196 -14.36 2.91 7.21
C MET A 196 -14.73 3.36 8.63
N VAL A 197 -15.23 4.59 8.78
CA VAL A 197 -15.68 5.11 10.07
C VAL A 197 -16.87 4.30 10.61
N ASN A 198 -17.84 3.95 9.77
CA ASN A 198 -18.99 3.13 10.15
C ASN A 198 -18.57 1.75 10.66
N VAL A 199 -17.67 1.08 9.93
CA VAL A 199 -17.15 -0.24 10.32
C VAL A 199 -16.35 -0.13 11.62
N LEU A 200 -15.50 0.89 11.78
CA LEU A 200 -14.72 1.10 13.00
C LEU A 200 -15.59 1.29 14.24
N LEU A 201 -16.65 2.08 14.13
CA LEU A 201 -17.54 2.43 15.23
C LEU A 201 -18.64 1.39 15.49
N ALA A 202 -18.86 0.45 14.56
CA ALA A 202 -19.88 -0.58 14.71
C ALA A 202 -19.59 -1.56 15.87
N GLU A 203 -18.33 -1.72 16.28
CA GLU A 203 -17.93 -2.56 17.40
C GLU A 203 -16.81 -1.94 18.24
N GLY A 204 -16.70 -2.36 19.50
CA GLY A 204 -15.54 -2.04 20.35
C GLY A 204 -15.35 -0.55 20.63
N CYS A 205 -16.40 0.27 20.50
CA CYS A 205 -16.42 1.73 20.69
C CYS A 205 -17.58 2.23 21.56
N ASP A 206 -18.30 1.35 22.27
CA ASP A 206 -19.49 1.72 23.06
C ASP A 206 -19.22 2.83 24.07
N ASP A 207 -18.04 2.85 24.68
CA ASP A 207 -17.59 3.90 25.61
C ASP A 207 -17.56 5.28 24.94
N LEU A 208 -17.05 5.37 23.71
CA LEU A 208 -17.01 6.64 22.97
C LEU A 208 -18.40 7.14 22.58
N LEU A 209 -19.33 6.21 22.38
CA LEU A 209 -20.68 6.51 21.88
C LEU A 209 -21.69 6.77 22.99
N THR A 210 -21.40 6.36 24.23
CA THR A 210 -22.38 6.36 25.33
C THR A 210 -21.93 7.08 26.59
N GLU A 211 -20.63 7.25 26.83
CA GLU A 211 -20.11 7.90 28.03
C GLU A 211 -19.74 9.37 27.75
N ASP A 212 -20.20 10.28 28.61
CA ASP A 212 -19.87 11.70 28.54
C ASP A 212 -18.41 11.96 28.96
N GLY A 213 -17.74 12.90 28.28
CA GLY A 213 -16.39 13.31 28.64
C GLY A 213 -15.28 12.31 28.30
N LYS A 214 -15.59 11.23 27.58
CA LYS A 214 -14.56 10.34 27.01
C LYS A 214 -13.73 11.08 25.96
N ILE A 215 -12.44 10.74 25.94
CA ILE A 215 -11.51 11.26 24.94
C ILE A 215 -11.36 10.24 23.82
N ALA A 216 -11.71 10.64 22.60
CA ALA A 216 -11.49 9.87 21.38
C ALA A 216 -10.28 10.45 20.64
N THR A 217 -9.11 9.83 20.81
CA THR A 217 -7.92 10.16 20.00
C THR A 217 -7.99 9.45 18.65
N VAL A 218 -7.96 10.22 17.56
CA VAL A 218 -8.04 9.70 16.19
C VAL A 218 -6.78 10.10 15.43
N LEU A 219 -6.07 9.13 14.87
CA LEU A 219 -4.87 9.37 14.06
C LEU A 219 -5.07 8.96 12.61
N ASP A 220 -4.57 9.83 11.72
CA ASP A 220 -4.26 9.50 10.34
C ASP A 220 -2.79 9.89 10.08
N ALA A 221 -1.93 8.87 9.89
CA ALA A 221 -0.49 9.06 9.73
C ALA A 221 -0.07 9.25 8.26
N ALA A 222 -1.03 9.47 7.36
CA ALA A 222 -0.82 9.88 5.98
C ALA A 222 -2.03 10.75 5.57
N CYS A 223 -2.27 11.82 6.33
CA CYS A 223 -3.60 12.42 6.42
C CYS A 223 -4.05 13.22 5.19
N GLY A 224 -3.15 13.51 4.25
CA GLY A 224 -3.43 14.30 3.07
C GLY A 224 -4.09 15.62 3.44
N SER A 225 -5.27 15.87 2.87
CA SER A 225 -6.08 17.07 3.15
C SER A 225 -6.88 17.01 4.46
N GLY A 226 -6.70 15.98 5.29
CA GLY A 226 -7.40 15.81 6.56
C GLY A 226 -8.81 15.20 6.43
N GLY A 227 -9.17 14.67 5.26
CA GLY A 227 -10.52 14.21 4.98
C GLY A 227 -11.02 13.11 5.93
N MET A 228 -10.17 12.14 6.25
CA MET A 228 -10.52 11.05 7.18
C MET A 228 -10.72 11.56 8.60
N LEU A 229 -9.81 12.40 9.09
CA LEU A 229 -9.90 13.02 10.42
C LEU A 229 -11.18 13.84 10.56
N SER A 230 -11.45 14.69 9.58
CA SER A 230 -12.63 15.55 9.51
C SER A 230 -13.94 14.75 9.56
N THR A 231 -14.01 13.66 8.79
CA THR A 231 -15.18 12.78 8.74
C THR A 231 -15.36 12.01 10.05
N ALA A 232 -14.28 11.48 10.63
CA ALA A 232 -14.32 10.78 11.90
C ALA A 232 -14.80 11.69 13.05
N TYR A 233 -14.33 12.94 13.09
CA TYR A 233 -14.80 13.95 14.05
C TYR A 233 -16.30 14.20 13.95
N ASP A 234 -16.79 14.46 12.74
CA ASP A 234 -18.21 14.77 12.54
C ASP A 234 -19.10 13.57 12.93
N PHE A 235 -18.69 12.35 12.61
CA PHE A 235 -19.42 11.13 12.99
C PHE A 235 -19.47 10.93 14.50
N LEU A 236 -18.33 11.04 15.18
CA LEU A 236 -18.26 10.89 16.64
C LEU A 236 -19.09 11.96 17.35
N ARG A 237 -18.99 13.23 16.95
CA ARG A 237 -19.73 14.34 17.57
C ARG A 237 -21.23 14.31 17.28
N ARG A 238 -21.65 13.84 16.11
CA ARG A 238 -23.07 13.61 15.78
C ARG A 238 -23.68 12.51 16.66
N LYS A 239 -22.91 11.46 16.96
CA LYS A 239 -23.37 10.34 17.80
C LYS A 239 -23.32 10.66 19.29
N ASN A 240 -22.25 11.27 19.75
CA ASN A 240 -22.06 11.70 21.13
C ASN A 240 -21.59 13.16 21.16
N PRO A 241 -22.49 14.13 21.37
CA PRO A 241 -22.14 15.55 21.49
C PRO A 241 -21.25 15.91 22.69
N TYR A 242 -20.98 14.97 23.59
CA TYR A 242 -20.16 15.17 24.79
C TYR A 242 -18.81 14.45 24.73
N VAL A 243 -18.50 13.74 23.64
CA VAL A 243 -17.18 13.14 23.44
C VAL A 243 -16.15 14.21 23.06
N ASP A 244 -14.99 14.18 23.71
CA ASP A 244 -13.83 15.01 23.39
C ASP A 244 -13.01 14.34 22.28
N VAL A 245 -13.25 14.73 21.03
CA VAL A 245 -12.50 14.20 19.89
C VAL A 245 -11.23 15.01 19.67
N ARG A 246 -10.08 14.34 19.71
CA ARG A 246 -8.76 14.92 19.44
C ARG A 246 -8.17 14.30 18.19
N LEU A 247 -8.00 15.12 17.17
CA LEU A 247 -7.47 14.70 15.88
C LEU A 247 -5.95 14.85 15.83
N PHE A 248 -5.28 13.82 15.31
CA PHE A 248 -3.84 13.75 15.09
C PHE A 248 -3.58 13.42 13.61
N GLY A 249 -2.70 14.19 12.97
CA GLY A 249 -2.42 14.06 11.54
C GLY A 249 -0.93 14.11 11.26
N GLN A 250 -0.47 13.34 10.27
CA GLN A 250 0.89 13.43 9.75
C GLN A 250 0.87 13.43 8.21
N GLU A 251 1.46 14.44 7.58
CA GLU A 251 1.46 14.60 6.12
C GLU A 251 2.77 15.19 5.58
N ILE A 252 3.43 14.49 4.66
CA ILE A 252 4.71 14.92 4.09
C ILE A 252 4.55 16.06 3.06
N ASN A 253 3.43 16.10 2.35
CA ASN A 253 3.14 17.06 1.29
C ASN A 253 2.68 18.42 1.88
N PRO A 254 3.43 19.52 1.68
CA PRO A 254 3.11 20.81 2.28
C PRO A 254 1.75 21.40 1.85
N GLU A 255 1.32 21.19 0.59
CA GLU A 255 0.04 21.68 0.09
C GLU A 255 -1.13 20.95 0.75
N SER A 256 -1.05 19.62 0.84
CA SER A 256 -2.08 18.79 1.48
C SER A 256 -2.16 19.10 2.97
N TYR A 257 -1.00 19.22 3.63
CA TYR A 257 -0.89 19.65 5.01
C TYR A 257 -1.52 21.03 5.25
N ALA A 258 -1.32 22.01 4.36
CA ALA A 258 -1.94 23.33 4.45
C ALA A 258 -3.47 23.27 4.42
N ILE A 259 -4.04 22.41 3.57
CA ILE A 259 -5.50 22.18 3.50
C ILE A 259 -6.00 21.50 4.76
N CYS A 260 -5.29 20.49 5.26
CA CYS A 260 -5.62 19.82 6.52
C CYS A 260 -5.64 20.82 7.68
N LEU A 261 -4.59 21.65 7.82
CA LEU A 261 -4.52 22.68 8.86
C LEU A 261 -5.68 23.67 8.78
N ALA A 262 -6.05 24.11 7.58
CA ALA A 262 -7.15 25.04 7.39
C ALA A 262 -8.49 24.45 7.88
N ASP A 263 -8.79 23.19 7.54
CA ASP A 263 -10.02 22.53 8.03
C ASP A 263 -9.98 22.33 9.56
N MET A 264 -8.84 21.91 10.11
CA MET A 264 -8.66 21.72 11.56
C MET A 264 -8.86 23.02 12.35
N LEU A 265 -8.38 24.15 11.84
CA LEU A 265 -8.59 25.46 12.46
C LEU A 265 -10.06 25.87 12.47
N ILE A 266 -10.78 25.65 11.37
CA ILE A 266 -12.22 25.95 11.28
C ILE A 266 -13.02 25.09 12.25
N LYS A 267 -12.61 23.84 12.46
CA LYS A 267 -13.21 22.92 13.45
C LYS A 267 -12.75 23.17 14.90
N GLY A 268 -11.88 24.15 15.13
CA GLY A 268 -11.38 24.46 16.47
C GLY A 268 -10.47 23.39 17.07
N GLN A 269 -9.83 22.57 16.23
CA GLN A 269 -8.88 21.53 16.66
C GLN A 269 -7.51 22.13 16.98
N ASP A 270 -6.74 21.45 17.83
CA ASP A 270 -5.37 21.84 18.12
C ASP A 270 -4.44 21.47 16.96
N ILE A 271 -4.01 22.47 16.20
CA ILE A 271 -3.12 22.30 15.07
C ILE A 271 -1.73 21.76 15.45
N LYS A 272 -1.34 21.78 16.73
CA LYS A 272 -0.09 21.13 17.18
C LYS A 272 -0.12 19.62 17.03
N ASN A 273 -1.32 19.04 16.91
CA ASN A 273 -1.51 17.63 16.65
C ASN A 273 -1.49 17.31 15.15
N ILE A 274 -1.30 18.30 14.28
CA ILE A 274 -1.20 18.10 12.84
C ILE A 274 0.22 18.45 12.44
N MET A 275 0.98 17.43 12.07
CA MET A 275 2.39 17.52 11.78
C MET A 275 2.59 17.38 10.27
N GLY A 276 3.40 18.24 9.67
CA GLY A 276 3.63 18.16 8.24
C GLY A 276 4.98 18.73 7.81
N ASP A 277 5.17 18.82 6.49
CA ASP A 277 6.46 19.12 5.82
C ASP A 277 7.38 17.88 5.72
N GLU A 278 8.54 17.99 5.07
CA GLU A 278 9.43 16.84 4.80
C GLU A 278 9.89 16.09 6.07
N GLU A 279 9.96 16.79 7.22
CA GLU A 279 10.31 16.20 8.52
C GLU A 279 9.22 15.25 9.06
N ALA A 280 7.98 15.40 8.58
CA ALA A 280 6.82 14.59 8.94
C ALA A 280 6.66 13.35 8.04
N ASN A 281 7.74 12.84 7.44
CA ASN A 281 7.71 11.54 6.79
C ASN A 281 7.47 10.42 7.82
N THR A 282 6.30 9.77 7.76
CA THR A 282 5.86 8.73 8.71
C THR A 282 6.81 7.55 8.83
N LEU A 283 7.48 7.14 7.75
CA LEU A 283 8.43 6.02 7.81
C LEU A 283 9.77 6.43 8.42
N LYS A 284 10.11 7.72 8.37
CA LYS A 284 11.36 8.28 8.91
C LYS A 284 11.23 8.76 10.35
N THR A 285 10.12 9.43 10.67
CA THR A 285 9.87 10.10 11.94
C THR A 285 8.46 9.79 12.41
N ASP A 286 8.34 9.25 13.61
CA ASP A 286 7.08 9.19 14.33
C ASP A 286 6.84 10.52 15.04
N CYS A 287 5.89 11.33 14.57
CA CYS A 287 5.65 12.64 15.18
C CYS A 287 4.90 12.55 16.52
N PHE A 288 4.43 11.36 16.92
CA PHE A 288 3.63 11.18 18.13
C PHE A 288 4.09 9.95 18.96
N PRO A 289 5.40 9.79 19.25
CA PRO A 289 5.97 8.53 19.74
C PRO A 289 5.28 8.00 21.00
N ASP A 290 4.95 8.89 21.94
CA ASP A 290 4.36 8.55 23.24
C ASP A 290 2.83 8.58 23.25
N GLN A 291 2.18 8.97 22.14
CA GLN A 291 0.73 9.05 22.05
C GLN A 291 0.16 7.77 21.44
N LYS A 292 -0.66 7.06 22.23
CA LYS A 292 -1.51 5.98 21.73
C LYS A 292 -2.89 6.49 21.33
N MET A 293 -3.48 5.83 20.35
CA MET A 293 -4.64 6.29 19.59
C MET A 293 -5.78 5.32 19.78
N ARG A 294 -6.96 5.86 20.09
CA ARG A 294 -8.18 5.06 20.24
C ARG A 294 -8.63 4.53 18.88
N LEU A 295 -8.54 5.37 17.85
CA LEU A 295 -8.86 5.05 16.47
C LEU A 295 -7.69 5.44 15.57
N VAL A 296 -7.35 4.57 14.63
CA VAL A 296 -6.41 4.88 13.54
C VAL A 296 -7.16 4.67 12.22
N ILE A 297 -7.17 5.67 11.36
CA ILE A 297 -7.80 5.61 10.05
C ILE A 297 -6.80 6.14 9.03
N MET A 298 -6.46 5.34 8.01
CA MET A 298 -5.41 5.74 7.06
C MET A 298 -5.61 5.17 5.66
N ASN A 299 -5.16 5.93 4.67
CA ASN A 299 -4.92 5.51 3.30
C ASN A 299 -3.48 5.85 2.92
N PRO A 300 -2.51 5.02 3.32
CA PRO A 300 -1.11 5.23 2.96
C PRO A 300 -0.91 5.11 1.44
N PRO A 301 0.15 5.71 0.87
CA PRO A 301 0.43 5.62 -0.56
C PRO A 301 0.68 4.17 -0.99
N PHE A 302 0.29 3.83 -2.23
CA PHE A 302 0.30 2.44 -2.69
C PHE A 302 1.60 2.09 -3.40
N GLY A 303 2.26 1.01 -2.99
CA GLY A 303 3.42 0.46 -3.70
C GLY A 303 4.61 1.42 -3.78
N THR A 304 4.74 2.35 -2.82
CA THR A 304 5.88 3.27 -2.79
C THR A 304 7.10 2.59 -2.18
N PRO A 305 8.29 2.82 -2.75
CA PRO A 305 9.52 2.26 -2.21
C PRO A 305 9.83 2.88 -0.85
N TRP A 306 10.13 2.04 0.13
CA TRP A 306 10.64 2.50 1.42
C TRP A 306 12.17 2.55 1.49
N GLY A 307 12.86 1.85 0.58
CA GLY A 307 14.31 1.86 0.43
C GLY A 307 14.79 1.70 -1.01
N GLY A 308 16.11 1.79 -1.23
CA GLY A 308 16.72 1.86 -2.55
C GLY A 308 16.80 3.28 -3.12
N LYS A 309 17.19 3.38 -4.39
CA LYS A 309 17.50 4.65 -5.07
C LYS A 309 16.28 5.58 -5.25
N ASP A 310 15.08 5.02 -5.24
CA ASP A 310 13.82 5.72 -5.52
C ASP A 310 13.07 6.10 -4.22
N ALA A 311 13.65 5.80 -3.04
CA ALA A 311 13.07 6.14 -1.74
C ALA A 311 13.59 7.50 -1.22
N PRO A 312 12.79 8.23 -0.41
CA PRO A 312 13.22 9.47 0.24
C PRO A 312 14.51 9.34 1.06
N GLU A 313 15.32 10.41 1.06
CA GLU A 313 16.63 10.41 1.72
C GLU A 313 16.54 10.14 3.23
N GLY A 314 17.33 9.17 3.68
CA GLY A 314 17.42 8.76 5.09
C GLY A 314 16.27 7.88 5.58
N GLN A 315 15.22 7.67 4.78
CA GLN A 315 14.06 6.86 5.17
C GLN A 315 14.44 5.39 5.40
N GLU A 316 15.15 4.77 4.46
CA GLU A 316 15.59 3.37 4.60
C GLU A 316 16.44 3.15 5.86
N LYS A 317 17.34 4.10 6.13
CA LYS A 317 18.20 4.07 7.32
C LYS A 317 17.37 4.14 8.59
N ALA A 318 16.41 5.06 8.68
CA ALA A 318 15.52 5.21 9.83
C ALA A 318 14.69 3.93 10.08
N VAL A 319 14.07 3.38 9.03
CA VAL A 319 13.29 2.13 9.12
C VAL A 319 14.16 0.97 9.63
N ARG A 320 15.37 0.80 9.08
CA ARG A 320 16.29 -0.26 9.50
C ARG A 320 16.81 -0.06 10.92
N GLU A 321 17.01 1.18 11.36
CA GLU A 321 17.42 1.49 12.73
C GLU A 321 16.31 1.20 13.74
N GLU A 322 15.06 1.52 13.44
CA GLU A 322 13.92 1.16 14.29
C GLU A 322 13.71 -0.34 14.38
N ASN A 323 13.79 -1.06 13.25
CA ASN A 323 13.73 -2.52 13.26
C ASN A 323 14.81 -3.14 14.16
N LYS A 324 16.06 -2.67 14.07
CA LYS A 324 17.17 -3.14 14.94
C LYS A 324 16.95 -2.86 16.42
N LYS A 325 16.21 -1.80 16.76
CA LYS A 325 15.95 -1.38 18.15
C LYS A 325 14.73 -2.07 18.77
N GLY A 326 14.00 -2.92 18.04
CA GLY A 326 12.69 -3.42 18.50
C GLY A 326 11.64 -2.31 18.52
N GLY A 327 11.72 -1.36 17.58
CA GLY A 327 10.80 -0.24 17.47
C GLY A 327 9.55 -0.56 16.65
N ARG A 328 9.02 0.44 15.93
CA ARG A 328 7.77 0.31 15.17
C ARG A 328 7.76 -0.81 14.12
N PHE A 329 8.93 -1.22 13.64
CA PHE A 329 9.08 -2.17 12.52
C PHE A 329 9.77 -3.48 12.95
N GLU A 330 9.63 -3.89 14.21
CA GLU A 330 10.34 -5.07 14.75
C GLU A 330 9.91 -6.41 14.14
N HIS A 331 8.70 -6.50 13.58
CA HIS A 331 8.10 -7.77 13.11
C HIS A 331 8.46 -8.14 11.66
N GLY A 332 9.46 -7.47 11.10
CA GLY A 332 9.99 -7.74 9.77
C GLY A 332 10.02 -6.50 8.90
N LEU A 333 10.83 -6.58 7.84
CA LEU A 333 10.94 -5.56 6.81
C LEU A 333 10.55 -6.19 5.46
N PRO A 334 9.52 -5.67 4.78
CA PRO A 334 9.15 -6.16 3.46
C PRO A 334 10.25 -5.83 2.43
N GLY A 335 10.14 -6.31 1.19
CA GLY A 335 10.97 -5.85 0.09
C GLY A 335 10.98 -4.33 -0.01
N THR A 336 12.10 -3.74 -0.41
CA THR A 336 12.29 -2.27 -0.36
C THR A 336 11.34 -1.49 -1.28
N GLY A 337 10.70 -2.15 -2.24
CA GLY A 337 9.81 -1.55 -3.22
C GLY A 337 8.37 -1.30 -2.74
N ASP A 338 7.96 -1.77 -1.57
CA ASP A 338 6.59 -1.59 -1.07
C ASP A 338 6.55 -1.29 0.43
N SER A 339 6.02 -0.12 0.78
CA SER A 339 5.93 0.39 2.14
C SER A 339 4.63 0.02 2.90
N GLN A 340 3.64 -0.60 2.25
CA GLN A 340 2.30 -0.77 2.85
C GLN A 340 2.32 -1.53 4.19
N LEU A 341 3.10 -2.60 4.29
CA LEU A 341 3.21 -3.37 5.54
C LEU A 341 4.00 -2.63 6.63
N LEU A 342 4.80 -1.62 6.30
CA LEU A 342 5.41 -0.74 7.30
C LEU A 342 4.37 0.24 7.87
N PHE A 343 3.50 0.82 7.02
CA PHE A 343 2.38 1.63 7.51
C PHE A 343 1.42 0.81 8.40
N MET A 344 1.16 -0.45 8.05
CA MET A 344 0.39 -1.38 8.87
C MET A 344 1.02 -1.57 10.25
N GLN A 345 2.32 -1.85 10.32
CA GLN A 345 3.06 -1.96 11.58
C GLN A 345 3.03 -0.65 12.38
N HIS A 346 3.20 0.51 11.73
CA HIS A 346 3.08 1.81 12.40
C HIS A 346 1.69 2.03 13.00
N ALA A 347 0.63 1.71 12.26
CA ALA A 347 -0.74 1.81 12.74
C ALA A 347 -0.94 0.96 14.00
N ILE A 348 -0.52 -0.31 13.97
CA ILE A 348 -0.63 -1.24 15.11
C ILE A 348 0.18 -0.73 16.31
N ASN A 349 1.36 -0.17 16.08
CA ASN A 349 2.16 0.43 17.14
C ASN A 349 1.42 1.58 17.82
N LYS A 350 0.68 2.40 17.05
CA LYS A 350 -0.06 3.56 17.57
C LYS A 350 -1.34 3.19 18.32
N LEU A 351 -1.87 1.98 18.16
CA LEU A 351 -3.11 1.57 18.82
C LEU A 351 -3.00 1.63 20.35
N ASP A 352 -4.05 2.17 20.99
CA ASP A 352 -4.28 1.95 22.40
C ASP A 352 -4.26 0.45 22.70
N LYS A 353 -3.52 0.05 23.74
CA LYS A 353 -3.23 -1.36 24.01
C LYS A 353 -4.47 -2.17 24.39
N LYS A 354 -5.52 -1.52 24.87
CA LYS A 354 -6.74 -2.20 25.33
C LYS A 354 -7.85 -2.08 24.32
N ASN A 355 -8.10 -0.88 23.83
CA ASN A 355 -9.26 -0.56 23.01
C ASN A 355 -8.89 0.00 21.63
N GLY A 356 -7.63 0.01 21.22
CA GLY A 356 -7.24 0.56 19.92
C GLY A 356 -7.85 -0.23 18.75
N ARG A 357 -8.38 0.49 17.75
CA ARG A 357 -8.90 -0.07 16.51
C ARG A 357 -8.36 0.70 15.30
N ALA A 358 -8.11 0.01 14.19
CA ALA A 358 -7.64 0.62 12.95
C ALA A 358 -8.48 0.22 11.73
N ALA A 359 -8.68 1.15 10.79
CA ALA A 359 -9.11 0.85 9.42
C ALA A 359 -8.07 1.41 8.45
N ILE A 360 -7.51 0.52 7.62
CA ILE A 360 -6.37 0.83 6.78
C ILE A 360 -6.70 0.39 5.36
N ILE A 361 -6.64 1.33 4.42
CA ILE A 361 -6.78 1.02 2.99
C ILE A 361 -5.45 0.48 2.46
N THR A 362 -5.51 -0.63 1.73
CA THR A 362 -4.36 -1.25 1.07
C THR A 362 -4.68 -1.64 -0.37
N ASN A 363 -3.62 -1.84 -1.18
CA ASN A 363 -3.76 -2.60 -2.41
C ASN A 363 -3.76 -4.12 -2.09
N GLY A 364 -3.61 -4.97 -3.10
CA GLY A 364 -3.55 -6.42 -2.91
C GLY A 364 -2.23 -6.97 -2.34
N SER A 365 -1.12 -6.20 -2.36
CA SER A 365 0.20 -6.69 -1.95
C SER A 365 0.22 -7.21 -0.50
N PRO A 366 -0.32 -6.49 0.50
CA PRO A 366 -0.39 -6.99 1.88
C PRO A 366 -1.14 -8.31 2.08
N LEU A 367 -1.87 -8.81 1.08
CA LEU A 367 -2.57 -10.09 1.18
C LEU A 367 -1.64 -11.29 0.93
N PHE A 368 -0.70 -11.20 -0.02
CA PHE A 368 0.00 -12.39 -0.53
C PHE A 368 1.44 -12.16 -0.97
N SER A 369 1.96 -10.93 -0.97
CA SER A 369 3.32 -10.67 -1.47
C SER A 369 4.39 -11.33 -0.60
N GLY A 370 5.50 -11.75 -1.21
CA GLY A 370 6.63 -12.36 -0.52
C GLY A 370 6.49 -13.86 -0.26
N GLY A 371 7.63 -14.55 -0.13
CA GLY A 371 7.68 -15.98 0.17
C GLY A 371 7.60 -16.29 1.67
N THR A 372 7.55 -17.57 2.01
CA THR A 372 7.35 -18.09 3.38
C THR A 372 8.16 -17.36 4.46
N THR A 373 9.45 -17.13 4.20
CA THR A 373 10.41 -16.53 5.15
C THR A 373 10.67 -15.04 4.93
N SER A 374 9.97 -14.40 3.99
CA SER A 374 10.14 -12.98 3.67
C SER A 374 9.49 -12.09 4.75
N GLY A 375 9.90 -10.83 4.84
CA GLY A 375 9.35 -9.91 5.84
C GLY A 375 7.84 -9.73 5.69
N GLU A 376 7.32 -9.70 4.46
CA GLU A 376 5.89 -9.59 4.19
C GLU A 376 5.08 -10.72 4.86
N SER A 377 5.52 -11.95 4.64
CA SER A 377 4.90 -13.14 5.22
C SER A 377 5.03 -13.17 6.75
N GLN A 378 6.18 -12.77 7.29
CA GLN A 378 6.39 -12.73 8.74
C GLN A 378 5.56 -11.64 9.44
N ILE A 379 5.37 -10.48 8.81
CA ILE A 379 4.48 -9.43 9.34
C ILE A 379 3.03 -9.93 9.36
N ARG A 380 2.54 -10.58 8.29
CA ARG A 380 1.20 -11.18 8.27
C ARG A 380 1.03 -12.24 9.35
N ARG A 381 2.02 -13.14 9.49
CA ARG A 381 2.04 -14.18 10.51
C ARG A 381 1.92 -13.57 11.91
N TRP A 382 2.74 -12.58 12.22
CA TRP A 382 2.68 -11.86 13.49
C TRP A 382 1.30 -11.26 13.75
N MET A 383 0.68 -10.60 12.77
CA MET A 383 -0.65 -10.02 12.93
C MET A 383 -1.74 -11.07 13.21
N LEU A 384 -1.58 -12.30 12.70
CA LEU A 384 -2.48 -13.43 12.97
C LEU A 384 -2.21 -14.06 14.34
N GLU A 385 -0.94 -14.25 14.71
CA GLU A 385 -0.53 -14.82 16.00
C GLU A 385 -0.94 -13.92 17.17
N GLU A 386 -0.85 -12.60 17.00
CA GLU A 386 -1.32 -11.59 17.97
C GLU A 386 -2.83 -11.32 17.89
N ASP A 387 -3.55 -12.05 17.03
CA ASP A 387 -5.00 -11.94 16.81
C ASP A 387 -5.47 -10.50 16.51
N LEU A 388 -4.70 -9.75 15.73
CA LEU A 388 -4.94 -8.32 15.49
C LEU A 388 -5.89 -8.06 14.32
N ILE A 389 -5.91 -8.93 13.31
CA ILE A 389 -6.73 -8.76 12.11
C ILE A 389 -8.15 -9.21 12.41
N GLU A 390 -9.09 -8.27 12.45
CA GLU A 390 -10.50 -8.56 12.75
C GLU A 390 -11.30 -8.86 11.47
N ALA A 391 -11.11 -8.05 10.43
CA ALA A 391 -11.73 -8.26 9.13
C ALA A 391 -10.87 -7.73 7.96
N ILE A 392 -11.06 -8.30 6.78
CA ILE A 392 -10.55 -7.79 5.50
C ILE A 392 -11.74 -7.61 4.56
N ILE A 393 -11.92 -6.40 4.03
CA ILE A 393 -13.06 -6.04 3.17
C ILE A 393 -12.55 -5.72 1.77
N ALA A 394 -12.91 -6.50 0.76
CA ALA A 394 -12.62 -6.20 -0.64
C ALA A 394 -13.63 -5.20 -1.18
N LEU A 395 -13.16 -4.06 -1.69
CA LEU A 395 -14.00 -2.99 -2.22
C LEU A 395 -14.23 -3.12 -3.73
N PRO A 396 -15.31 -2.52 -4.25
CA PRO A 396 -15.49 -2.35 -5.70
C PRO A 396 -14.26 -1.71 -6.37
N THR A 397 -13.88 -2.22 -7.53
CA THR A 397 -12.91 -1.54 -8.41
C THR A 397 -13.48 -0.21 -8.90
N GLN A 398 -12.66 0.67 -9.47
CA GLN A 398 -13.11 1.97 -10.03
C GLN A 398 -13.84 2.88 -9.03
N LEU A 399 -13.54 2.74 -7.73
CA LEU A 399 -13.95 3.70 -6.70
C LEU A 399 -12.97 4.87 -6.58
N PHE A 400 -11.69 4.64 -6.83
CA PHE A 400 -10.64 5.65 -6.71
C PHE A 400 -10.44 6.39 -8.04
N TYR A 401 -10.01 7.65 -7.95
CA TYR A 401 -9.89 8.54 -9.11
C TYR A 401 -8.77 8.13 -10.07
N ASN A 402 -7.68 7.57 -9.55
CA ASN A 402 -6.43 7.33 -10.31
C ASN A 402 -6.15 5.84 -10.56
N THR A 403 -6.94 4.93 -9.98
CA THR A 403 -6.71 3.49 -10.07
C THR A 403 -7.99 2.66 -10.13
N ASP A 404 -7.90 1.55 -10.84
CA ASP A 404 -8.91 0.52 -11.01
C ASP A 404 -8.49 -0.83 -10.40
N ILE A 405 -7.36 -0.85 -9.68
CA ILE A 405 -6.89 -2.04 -8.95
C ILE A 405 -7.89 -2.47 -7.86
N GLY A 406 -7.77 -3.73 -7.43
CA GLY A 406 -8.46 -4.21 -6.24
C GLY A 406 -7.94 -3.51 -4.99
N ILE A 407 -8.86 -2.93 -4.22
CA ILE A 407 -8.59 -2.22 -2.97
C ILE A 407 -9.23 -2.97 -1.81
N TYR A 408 -8.53 -3.00 -0.69
CA TYR A 408 -8.97 -3.71 0.52
C TYR A 408 -8.94 -2.76 1.72
N ILE A 409 -9.85 -2.97 2.67
CA ILE A 409 -9.79 -2.36 4.00
C ILE A 409 -9.42 -3.44 5.00
N PHE A 410 -8.29 -3.28 5.69
CA PHE A 410 -7.95 -4.06 6.87
C PHE A 410 -8.54 -3.40 8.10
N ILE A 411 -9.34 -4.16 8.85
CA ILE A 411 -9.84 -3.78 10.17
C ILE A 411 -8.99 -4.48 11.22
N LEU A 412 -8.29 -3.69 12.03
CA LEU A 412 -7.44 -4.17 13.11
C LEU A 412 -8.05 -3.82 14.46
N SER A 413 -7.89 -4.67 15.46
CA SER A 413 -8.57 -4.51 16.75
C SER A 413 -7.76 -5.10 17.90
N ARG A 414 -7.64 -4.34 18.99
CA ARG A 414 -7.13 -4.83 20.29
C ARG A 414 -8.23 -5.34 21.21
N ASN A 415 -9.50 -5.12 20.86
CA ASN A 415 -10.67 -5.46 21.68
C ASN A 415 -11.74 -6.23 20.90
N LYS A 416 -11.33 -7.28 20.17
CA LYS A 416 -12.26 -8.17 19.46
C LYS A 416 -13.37 -8.68 20.39
N ARG A 417 -14.61 -8.68 19.86
CA ARG A 417 -15.78 -9.32 20.48
C ARG A 417 -15.45 -10.81 20.78
N PRO A 418 -15.91 -11.38 21.91
CA PRO A 418 -15.45 -12.71 22.34
C PRO A 418 -15.57 -13.84 21.30
N ASP A 419 -16.61 -13.84 20.49
CA ASP A 419 -16.89 -14.83 19.43
C ASP A 419 -16.03 -14.67 18.16
N ARG A 420 -15.35 -13.52 18.01
CA ARG A 420 -14.44 -13.18 16.89
C ARG A 420 -12.96 -13.43 17.21
N ARG A 421 -12.62 -13.77 18.47
CA ARG A 421 -11.24 -14.05 18.88
C ARG A 421 -10.70 -15.29 18.18
N GLY A 422 -9.45 -15.22 17.73
CA GLY A 422 -8.78 -16.26 16.95
C GLY A 422 -9.34 -16.45 15.54
N LYS A 423 -10.11 -15.47 15.03
CA LYS A 423 -10.74 -15.52 13.71
C LYS A 423 -10.52 -14.24 12.91
N VAL A 424 -10.55 -14.40 11.59
CA VAL A 424 -10.59 -13.32 10.60
C VAL A 424 -11.86 -13.44 9.77
N GLN A 425 -12.54 -12.31 9.59
CA GLN A 425 -13.67 -12.21 8.68
C GLN A 425 -13.23 -11.67 7.31
N LEU A 426 -13.58 -12.36 6.23
CA LEU A 426 -13.41 -11.86 4.88
C LEU A 426 -14.76 -11.39 4.35
N ILE A 427 -14.83 -10.15 3.84
CA ILE A 427 -16.06 -9.57 3.28
C ILE A 427 -15.81 -9.15 1.83
N ASN A 428 -16.48 -9.83 0.90
CA ASN A 428 -16.42 -9.49 -0.52
C ASN A 428 -17.52 -8.48 -0.87
N ALA A 429 -17.15 -7.19 -0.95
CA ALA A 429 -18.06 -6.10 -1.29
C ALA A 429 -17.89 -5.59 -2.73
N VAL A 430 -17.18 -6.32 -3.60
CA VAL A 430 -16.82 -5.85 -4.96
C VAL A 430 -18.03 -5.47 -5.83
N ASP A 431 -19.19 -6.05 -5.56
CA ASP A 431 -20.46 -5.80 -6.30
C ASP A 431 -21.43 -4.86 -5.56
N MET A 432 -21.01 -4.25 -4.44
CA MET A 432 -21.85 -3.38 -3.62
C MET A 432 -21.61 -1.90 -3.98
N TRP A 433 -22.15 -1.48 -5.12
CA TRP A 433 -21.96 -0.13 -5.66
C TRP A 433 -23.08 0.29 -6.61
N LYS A 434 -23.15 1.60 -6.91
CA LYS A 434 -23.96 2.18 -7.99
C LYS A 434 -23.09 2.91 -9.02
N PRO A 435 -23.48 2.93 -10.30
CA PRO A 435 -22.74 3.66 -11.32
C PRO A 435 -22.87 5.17 -11.07
N LEU A 436 -21.76 5.89 -11.22
CA LEU A 436 -21.79 7.34 -11.25
C LEU A 436 -22.50 7.85 -12.50
N ARG A 437 -23.31 8.91 -12.35
CA ARG A 437 -23.94 9.60 -13.49
C ARG A 437 -22.91 10.14 -14.49
N LYS A 438 -21.75 10.58 -13.99
CA LYS A 438 -20.62 11.07 -14.78
C LYS A 438 -19.34 10.46 -14.23
N SER A 439 -18.53 9.83 -15.08
CA SER A 439 -17.22 9.32 -14.69
C SER A 439 -16.28 10.46 -14.30
N LEU A 440 -15.45 10.19 -13.31
CA LEU A 440 -14.53 11.14 -12.68
C LEU A 440 -13.11 10.55 -12.72
N GLY A 441 -12.39 10.77 -13.83
CA GLY A 441 -11.15 10.03 -14.08
C GLY A 441 -11.42 8.53 -14.23
N LYS A 442 -10.68 7.68 -13.49
CA LYS A 442 -10.95 6.23 -13.42
C LYS A 442 -12.12 5.87 -12.50
N LYS A 443 -12.61 6.81 -11.68
CA LYS A 443 -13.76 6.58 -10.81
C LYS A 443 -15.04 6.52 -11.63
N ARG A 444 -15.72 5.37 -11.58
CA ARG A 444 -17.00 5.12 -12.29
C ARG A 444 -18.09 4.60 -11.37
N ARG A 445 -17.74 4.24 -10.15
CA ARG A 445 -18.62 3.62 -9.16
C ARG A 445 -18.62 4.43 -7.87
N GLU A 446 -19.72 4.35 -7.14
CA GLU A 446 -19.85 4.90 -5.78
C GLU A 446 -20.46 3.84 -4.86
N ILE A 447 -20.04 3.83 -3.60
CA ILE A 447 -20.69 3.07 -2.53
C ILE A 447 -21.86 3.92 -2.04
N ASP A 448 -23.07 3.56 -2.44
CA ASP A 448 -24.27 4.26 -2.02
C ASP A 448 -24.72 3.83 -0.61
N ARG A 449 -25.74 4.51 -0.09
CA ARG A 449 -26.29 4.30 1.27
C ARG A 449 -26.61 2.83 1.56
N GLU A 450 -27.32 2.18 0.64
CA GLU A 450 -27.76 0.78 0.82
C GLU A 450 -26.56 -0.18 0.80
N SER A 451 -25.62 0.04 -0.12
CA SER A 451 -24.38 -0.74 -0.16
C SER A 451 -23.57 -0.58 1.12
N MET A 452 -23.40 0.65 1.62
CA MET A 452 -22.66 0.92 2.85
C MET A 452 -23.31 0.27 4.08
N LYS A 453 -24.63 0.32 4.17
CA LYS A 453 -25.41 -0.36 5.21
C LYS A 453 -25.18 -1.85 5.16
N LYS A 454 -25.33 -2.47 3.99
CA LYS A 454 -25.11 -3.90 3.77
C LYS A 454 -23.69 -4.33 4.17
N ILE A 455 -22.65 -3.57 3.80
CA ILE A 455 -21.27 -3.89 4.18
C ILE A 455 -21.08 -3.83 5.71
N THR A 456 -21.67 -2.82 6.36
CA THR A 456 -21.58 -2.63 7.81
C THR A 456 -22.34 -3.73 8.58
N GLU A 457 -23.50 -4.15 8.07
CA GLU A 457 -24.27 -5.29 8.59
C GLU A 457 -23.51 -6.61 8.41
N LEU A 458 -22.92 -6.86 7.25
CA LEU A 458 -22.08 -8.05 7.03
C LEU A 458 -20.95 -8.13 8.06
N TYR A 459 -20.29 -7.00 8.32
CA TYR A 459 -19.23 -6.91 9.32
C TYR A 459 -19.74 -7.17 10.75
N SER A 460 -20.78 -6.46 11.19
CA SER A 460 -21.24 -6.50 12.58
C SER A 460 -22.02 -7.77 12.94
N ASN A 461 -22.77 -8.34 12.00
CA ASN A 461 -23.52 -9.58 12.24
C ASN A 461 -22.56 -10.76 12.44
N PHE A 462 -21.43 -10.78 11.74
CA PHE A 462 -20.43 -11.84 11.82
C PHE A 462 -21.01 -13.24 11.53
N GLU A 463 -21.77 -13.33 10.44
CA GLU A 463 -22.43 -14.55 9.97
C GLU A 463 -21.98 -14.91 8.56
N GLU A 464 -21.70 -16.19 8.31
CA GLU A 464 -21.24 -16.65 6.99
C GLU A 464 -22.35 -16.63 5.94
N ASN A 465 -21.98 -16.23 4.72
CA ASN A 465 -22.85 -16.27 3.54
C ASN A 465 -21.99 -16.24 2.26
N GLN A 466 -22.58 -15.88 1.11
CA GLN A 466 -21.87 -15.76 -0.16
C GLN A 466 -20.88 -14.56 -0.20
N TYR A 467 -21.14 -13.50 0.59
CA TYR A 467 -20.31 -12.30 0.67
C TYR A 467 -19.42 -12.25 1.92
N CYS A 468 -19.63 -13.14 2.89
CA CYS A 468 -18.92 -13.17 4.16
C CYS A 468 -18.42 -14.58 4.47
N LYS A 469 -17.11 -14.74 4.66
CA LYS A 469 -16.48 -15.98 5.10
C LYS A 469 -15.72 -15.74 6.39
N ILE A 470 -15.76 -16.70 7.32
CA ILE A 470 -15.12 -16.55 8.63
C ILE A 470 -14.19 -17.74 8.85
N PHE A 471 -12.92 -17.45 9.06
CA PHE A 471 -11.91 -18.49 9.21
C PHE A 471 -11.14 -18.32 10.52
N PRO A 472 -10.72 -19.44 11.15
CA PRO A 472 -9.74 -19.38 12.23
C PRO A 472 -8.40 -18.84 11.70
N ASN A 473 -7.58 -18.22 12.57
CA ASN A 473 -6.30 -17.61 12.16
C ASN A 473 -5.36 -18.63 11.48
N GLU A 474 -5.41 -19.90 11.92
CA GLU A 474 -4.60 -20.99 11.39
C GLU A 474 -4.87 -21.30 9.91
N GLU A 475 -6.04 -20.94 9.37
CA GLU A 475 -6.39 -21.16 7.96
C GLU A 475 -5.51 -20.34 7.00
N PHE A 476 -4.95 -19.24 7.49
CA PHE A 476 -4.08 -18.34 6.73
C PHE A 476 -2.60 -18.64 6.94
N LEU A 477 -2.26 -19.57 7.83
CA LEU A 477 -0.90 -19.98 8.13
C LEU A 477 -0.54 -21.23 7.31
N TYR A 478 0.68 -21.29 6.81
CA TYR A 478 1.15 -22.41 6.00
C TYR A 478 2.61 -22.73 6.25
N LYS A 479 2.97 -24.00 6.00
CA LYS A 479 4.35 -24.47 6.00
C LYS A 479 4.81 -24.81 4.58
N GLU A 480 6.06 -24.46 4.30
CA GLU A 480 6.74 -24.86 3.05
C GLU A 480 7.54 -26.14 3.32
N TYR A 481 7.20 -27.20 2.59
CA TYR A 481 7.84 -28.51 2.66
C TYR A 481 8.69 -28.71 1.42
N ALA A 482 9.96 -29.11 1.61
CA ALA A 482 10.82 -29.45 0.49
C ALA A 482 10.48 -30.83 -0.02
N VAL A 483 10.32 -30.96 -1.34
CA VAL A 483 10.04 -32.21 -2.05
C VAL A 483 11.26 -32.59 -2.86
N TYR A 484 11.66 -33.84 -2.77
CA TYR A 484 12.79 -34.39 -3.50
C TYR A 484 12.39 -35.69 -4.16
N GLN A 485 13.15 -36.10 -5.16
CA GLN A 485 13.13 -37.48 -5.65
C GLN A 485 14.35 -38.24 -5.12
N PRO A 486 14.33 -39.58 -5.11
CA PRO A 486 15.49 -40.39 -4.79
C PRO A 486 16.64 -40.08 -5.76
N LEU A 487 17.89 -40.13 -5.25
CA LEU A 487 19.07 -40.11 -6.12
C LEU A 487 19.10 -41.41 -6.92
N GLN A 488 18.63 -41.30 -8.17
CA GLN A 488 18.41 -42.41 -9.09
C GLN A 488 18.79 -41.93 -10.49
N ARG A 489 20.09 -41.92 -10.77
CA ARG A 489 20.65 -41.37 -12.00
C ARG A 489 21.48 -42.42 -12.73
N ARG A 490 21.37 -42.47 -14.06
CA ARG A 490 22.31 -43.21 -14.90
C ARG A 490 23.45 -42.30 -15.34
N GLY A 491 24.66 -42.85 -15.33
CA GLY A 491 25.85 -42.20 -15.85
C GLY A 491 26.23 -42.76 -17.21
N VAL A 492 26.61 -41.89 -18.14
CA VAL A 492 27.26 -42.26 -19.41
C VAL A 492 28.37 -41.25 -19.63
N LEU A 493 29.53 -41.69 -20.12
CA LEU A 493 30.65 -40.82 -20.47
C LEU A 493 30.77 -40.72 -22.00
N ASN A 494 29.76 -40.15 -22.64
CA ASN A 494 29.73 -39.92 -24.08
C ASN A 494 29.86 -38.42 -24.43
N GLU A 495 29.95 -38.12 -25.72
CA GLU A 495 30.06 -36.74 -26.21
C GLU A 495 28.96 -35.82 -25.68
N GLU A 496 27.71 -36.29 -25.68
CA GLU A 496 26.57 -35.52 -25.19
C GLU A 496 26.71 -35.16 -23.70
N SER A 497 27.08 -36.12 -22.85
CA SER A 497 27.26 -35.89 -21.41
C SER A 497 28.38 -34.88 -21.12
N ILE A 498 29.49 -34.99 -21.84
CA ILE A 498 30.65 -34.10 -21.69
C ILE A 498 30.27 -32.70 -22.15
N GLU A 499 29.51 -32.57 -23.23
CA GLU A 499 29.05 -31.27 -23.72
C GLU A 499 28.05 -30.61 -22.77
N ARG A 500 27.17 -31.38 -22.13
CA ARG A 500 26.33 -30.87 -21.02
C ARG A 500 27.19 -30.32 -19.89
N LEU A 501 28.25 -31.04 -19.49
CA LEU A 501 29.16 -30.56 -18.45
C LEU A 501 29.89 -29.28 -18.88
N ARG A 502 30.41 -29.24 -20.12
CA ARG A 502 31.11 -28.09 -20.70
C ARG A 502 30.27 -26.81 -20.69
N THR A 503 28.98 -26.94 -21.00
CA THR A 503 28.04 -25.82 -21.08
C THR A 503 27.31 -25.52 -19.76
N SER A 504 27.37 -26.43 -18.78
CA SER A 504 26.69 -26.29 -17.50
C SER A 504 27.15 -25.06 -16.72
N SER A 505 26.24 -24.48 -15.92
CA SER A 505 26.56 -23.43 -14.95
C SER A 505 27.62 -23.86 -13.93
N TYR A 506 27.78 -25.17 -13.71
CA TYR A 506 28.81 -25.73 -12.84
C TYR A 506 30.23 -25.42 -13.32
N PHE A 507 30.47 -25.43 -14.64
CA PHE A 507 31.77 -25.10 -15.25
C PHE A 507 31.84 -23.68 -15.81
N THR A 508 30.72 -23.02 -16.10
CA THR A 508 30.72 -21.69 -16.74
C THR A 508 30.44 -20.52 -15.79
N SER A 509 29.75 -20.76 -14.66
CA SER A 509 29.25 -19.68 -13.78
C SER A 509 29.44 -19.97 -12.27
N ASN A 510 30.32 -20.91 -11.90
CA ASN A 510 30.55 -21.28 -10.51
C ASN A 510 31.69 -20.49 -9.89
N SER A 511 31.38 -19.57 -8.97
CA SER A 511 32.39 -18.71 -8.33
C SER A 511 33.46 -19.45 -7.50
N ASN A 512 33.26 -20.74 -7.20
CA ASN A 512 34.22 -21.60 -6.49
C ASN A 512 35.11 -22.45 -7.41
N ILE A 513 34.75 -22.55 -8.69
CA ILE A 513 35.54 -23.24 -9.71
C ILE A 513 35.97 -22.20 -10.74
N PHE A 514 35.07 -21.82 -11.63
CA PHE A 514 35.30 -20.88 -12.70
C PHE A 514 33.99 -20.15 -13.06
N ASN A 515 34.06 -18.82 -13.20
CA ASN A 515 32.98 -18.01 -13.74
C ASN A 515 33.55 -17.21 -14.92
N LYS A 516 33.08 -17.53 -16.13
CA LYS A 516 33.60 -16.98 -17.38
C LYS A 516 33.36 -15.47 -17.49
N THR A 517 32.16 -15.01 -17.16
CA THR A 517 31.78 -13.58 -17.23
C THR A 517 32.60 -12.75 -16.26
N ASP A 518 32.69 -13.17 -15.00
CA ASP A 518 33.51 -12.47 -13.99
C ASP A 518 35.00 -12.47 -14.41
N PHE A 519 35.48 -13.56 -15.00
CA PHE A 519 36.86 -13.67 -15.45
C PHE A 519 37.17 -12.72 -16.62
N GLU A 520 36.28 -12.61 -17.61
CA GLU A 520 36.41 -11.68 -18.74
C GLU A 520 36.40 -10.22 -18.25
N GLN A 521 35.49 -9.85 -17.35
CA GLN A 521 35.48 -8.52 -16.73
C GLN A 521 36.79 -8.23 -15.99
N LEU A 522 37.25 -9.18 -15.18
CA LEU A 522 38.51 -9.04 -14.46
C LEU A 522 39.70 -8.94 -15.43
N LYS A 523 39.66 -9.58 -16.61
CA LYS A 523 40.72 -9.49 -17.61
C LYS A 523 40.86 -8.06 -18.17
N GLU A 524 39.74 -7.36 -18.34
CA GLU A 524 39.68 -5.99 -18.86
C GLU A 524 39.99 -4.92 -17.79
N MET A 525 39.81 -5.23 -16.50
CA MET A 525 40.14 -4.31 -15.41
C MET A 525 41.66 -4.13 -15.24
N ASN A 526 42.16 -2.89 -15.44
CA ASN A 526 43.55 -2.51 -15.17
C ASN A 526 43.66 -1.03 -14.73
N PRO A 527 44.22 -0.70 -13.53
CA PRO A 527 44.75 -1.61 -12.52
C PRO A 527 43.65 -2.33 -11.71
N ARG A 528 43.95 -3.55 -11.26
CA ARG A 528 43.05 -4.35 -10.40
C ARG A 528 43.27 -4.02 -8.92
N SER A 529 42.22 -4.05 -8.11
CA SER A 529 42.36 -4.04 -6.65
C SER A 529 43.05 -5.33 -6.15
N ALA A 530 43.52 -5.33 -4.89
CA ALA A 530 44.13 -6.54 -4.30
C ALA A 530 43.15 -7.73 -4.25
N ALA A 531 41.87 -7.47 -3.95
CA ALA A 531 40.83 -8.49 -3.93
C ALA A 531 40.58 -9.07 -5.34
N ASP A 532 40.50 -8.21 -6.35
CA ASP A 532 40.28 -8.59 -7.75
C ASP A 532 41.46 -9.36 -8.33
N LYS A 533 42.70 -9.00 -7.95
CA LYS A 533 43.90 -9.74 -8.35
C LYS A 533 43.89 -11.17 -7.82
N LYS A 534 43.46 -11.38 -6.56
CA LYS A 534 43.30 -12.72 -5.97
C LYS A 534 42.18 -13.50 -6.65
N LYS A 535 41.04 -12.85 -6.94
CA LYS A 535 39.90 -13.46 -7.66
C LYS A 535 40.28 -13.87 -9.08
N TYR A 536 41.04 -13.05 -9.80
CA TYR A 536 41.55 -13.35 -11.15
C TYR A 536 42.47 -14.58 -11.17
N GLN A 537 43.44 -14.67 -10.24
CA GLN A 537 44.33 -15.83 -10.13
C GLN A 537 43.57 -17.12 -9.80
N LYS A 538 42.53 -17.04 -8.94
CA LYS A 538 41.64 -18.16 -8.66
C LYS A 538 40.96 -18.67 -9.94
N TYR A 539 40.46 -17.77 -10.78
CA TYR A 539 39.79 -18.15 -12.03
C TYR A 539 40.74 -18.64 -13.13
N LEU A 540 41.99 -18.18 -13.18
CA LEU A 540 43.01 -18.80 -14.05
C LEU A 540 43.21 -20.28 -13.70
N ALA A 541 43.42 -20.58 -12.41
CA ALA A 541 43.54 -21.97 -11.95
C ALA A 541 42.24 -22.77 -12.18
N GLY A 542 41.09 -22.11 -12.01
CA GLY A 542 39.76 -22.67 -12.29
C GLY A 542 39.55 -23.04 -13.76
N GLN A 543 39.97 -22.17 -14.68
CA GLN A 543 39.90 -22.42 -16.12
C GLN A 543 40.76 -23.64 -16.50
N GLN A 544 42.02 -23.66 -16.02
CA GLN A 544 42.92 -24.79 -16.27
C GLN A 544 42.37 -26.10 -15.70
N PHE A 545 41.76 -26.05 -14.51
CA PHE A 545 41.07 -27.20 -13.93
C PHE A 545 39.96 -27.72 -14.84
N VAL A 546 39.07 -26.84 -15.34
CA VAL A 546 37.98 -27.21 -16.24
C VAL A 546 38.51 -27.84 -17.53
N GLU A 547 39.52 -27.23 -18.16
CA GLU A 547 40.14 -27.74 -19.39
C GLU A 547 40.77 -29.13 -19.17
N ASN A 548 41.51 -29.32 -18.07
CA ASN A 548 42.12 -30.60 -17.73
C ASN A 548 41.09 -31.71 -17.47
N VAL A 549 39.99 -31.38 -16.77
CA VAL A 549 38.90 -32.33 -16.54
C VAL A 549 38.26 -32.74 -17.86
N LEU A 550 37.90 -31.77 -18.71
CA LEU A 550 37.25 -32.05 -19.99
C LEU A 550 38.16 -32.90 -20.91
N ALA A 551 39.46 -32.59 -20.97
CA ALA A 551 40.41 -33.37 -21.77
C ALA A 551 40.51 -34.84 -21.32
N ILE A 552 40.52 -35.10 -20.01
CA ILE A 552 40.54 -36.48 -19.48
C ILE A 552 39.23 -37.20 -19.78
N LEU A 553 38.09 -36.52 -19.61
CA LEU A 553 36.78 -37.09 -19.91
C LEU A 553 36.65 -37.43 -21.40
N GLU A 554 37.14 -36.57 -22.29
CA GLU A 554 37.14 -36.79 -23.74
C GLU A 554 38.04 -37.95 -24.17
N ALA A 555 39.21 -38.09 -23.55
CA ALA A 555 40.12 -39.20 -23.82
C ALA A 555 39.57 -40.57 -23.34
N ASN A 556 38.57 -40.58 -22.46
CA ASN A 556 37.99 -41.78 -21.87
C ASN A 556 36.50 -41.96 -22.24
N ARG A 557 36.07 -41.42 -23.39
CA ARG A 557 34.70 -41.59 -23.90
C ARG A 557 34.33 -43.07 -24.00
N SER A 558 33.13 -43.41 -23.58
CA SER A 558 32.60 -44.77 -23.60
C SER A 558 31.08 -44.74 -23.73
N ASP A 559 30.53 -45.65 -24.53
CA ASP A 559 29.09 -45.91 -24.61
C ASP A 559 28.57 -46.77 -23.45
N HIS A 560 29.45 -47.14 -22.50
CA HIS A 560 29.04 -47.90 -21.33
C HIS A 560 28.10 -47.09 -20.44
N VAL A 561 26.94 -47.68 -20.14
CA VAL A 561 25.90 -47.09 -19.30
C VAL A 561 26.02 -47.64 -17.89
N PHE A 562 26.31 -46.76 -16.94
CA PHE A 562 26.31 -47.07 -15.51
C PHE A 562 24.90 -46.84 -14.96
N MET A 563 24.19 -47.92 -14.66
CA MET A 563 22.86 -47.86 -14.01
C MET A 563 22.94 -47.60 -12.50
N ASP A 564 24.14 -47.66 -11.92
CA ASP A 564 24.40 -47.29 -10.52
C ASP A 564 25.24 -46.00 -10.47
N TYR A 565 24.67 -44.94 -9.89
CA TYR A 565 25.33 -43.65 -9.74
C TYR A 565 26.62 -43.73 -8.90
N GLY A 566 26.64 -44.57 -7.87
CA GLY A 566 27.82 -44.75 -7.02
C GLY A 566 28.95 -45.50 -7.74
N GLU A 567 28.63 -46.41 -8.68
CA GLU A 567 29.63 -47.01 -9.57
C GLU A 567 30.17 -46.00 -10.58
N PHE A 568 29.30 -45.18 -11.15
CA PHE A 568 29.70 -44.10 -12.05
C PHE A 568 30.63 -43.10 -11.35
N GLU A 569 30.29 -42.67 -10.13
CA GLU A 569 31.14 -41.76 -9.35
C GLU A 569 32.52 -42.38 -9.06
N LYS A 570 32.59 -43.69 -8.73
CA LYS A 570 33.87 -44.40 -8.56
C LYS A 570 34.68 -44.45 -9.85
N HIS A 571 34.01 -44.68 -10.99
CA HIS A 571 34.67 -44.66 -12.29
C HIS A 571 35.26 -43.27 -12.58
N LEU A 572 34.48 -42.20 -12.41
CA LEU A 572 34.96 -40.83 -12.56
C LEU A 572 36.10 -40.52 -11.58
N LYS A 573 36.02 -41.01 -10.33
CA LYS A 573 37.09 -40.85 -9.35
C LYS A 573 38.41 -41.44 -9.85
N SER A 574 38.36 -42.63 -10.45
CA SER A 574 39.57 -43.31 -10.96
C SER A 574 40.25 -42.52 -12.09
N LEU A 575 39.47 -41.79 -12.89
CA LEU A 575 39.97 -40.95 -13.98
C LEU A 575 40.49 -39.59 -13.48
N LEU A 576 39.72 -38.96 -12.57
CA LEU A 576 39.89 -37.54 -12.25
C LEU A 576 40.65 -37.27 -10.94
N SER A 577 40.93 -38.27 -10.10
CA SER A 577 41.53 -38.04 -8.77
C SER A 577 42.91 -37.38 -8.80
N LYS A 578 43.63 -37.50 -9.92
CA LYS A 578 44.98 -36.92 -10.10
C LYS A 578 44.96 -35.50 -10.67
N VAL A 579 43.79 -34.97 -11.03
CA VAL A 579 43.66 -33.59 -11.52
C VAL A 579 43.93 -32.62 -10.38
N GLU A 580 44.85 -31.69 -10.58
CA GLU A 580 45.17 -30.67 -9.59
C GLU A 580 43.93 -29.84 -9.23
N GLY A 581 43.66 -29.71 -7.93
CA GLY A 581 42.45 -29.04 -7.44
C GLY A 581 41.19 -29.92 -7.40
N MET A 582 41.26 -31.22 -7.74
CA MET A 582 40.12 -32.11 -7.56
C MET A 582 39.79 -32.31 -6.07
N SER A 583 38.51 -32.28 -5.72
CA SER A 583 37.99 -32.55 -4.37
C SER A 583 36.77 -33.45 -4.45
N ALA A 584 36.37 -34.08 -3.34
CA ALA A 584 35.17 -34.93 -3.31
C ALA A 584 33.90 -34.15 -3.72
N SER A 585 33.78 -32.89 -3.28
CA SER A 585 32.67 -32.02 -3.68
C SER A 585 32.70 -31.68 -5.17
N ARG A 586 33.91 -31.46 -5.74
CA ARG A 586 34.07 -31.20 -7.18
C ARG A 586 33.72 -32.42 -8.02
N LEU A 587 34.19 -33.59 -7.61
CA LEU A 587 33.88 -34.86 -8.25
C LEU A 587 32.37 -35.14 -8.25
N ASN A 588 31.70 -34.98 -7.10
CA ASN A 588 30.26 -35.17 -7.01
C ASN A 588 29.50 -34.16 -7.91
N GLY A 589 29.91 -32.89 -7.93
CA GLY A 589 29.30 -31.90 -8.82
C GLY A 589 29.46 -32.26 -10.31
N ILE A 590 30.63 -32.75 -10.72
CA ILE A 590 30.88 -33.26 -12.07
C ILE A 590 29.98 -34.47 -12.37
N ALA A 591 29.93 -35.44 -11.45
CA ALA A 591 29.12 -36.65 -11.59
C ALA A 591 27.62 -36.33 -11.71
N MET A 592 27.09 -35.40 -10.91
CA MET A 592 25.69 -34.97 -10.96
C MET A 592 25.29 -34.34 -12.30
N VAL A 593 26.22 -33.62 -12.95
CA VAL A 593 25.97 -32.99 -14.25
C VAL A 593 26.09 -33.99 -15.39
N LEU A 594 27.06 -34.90 -15.33
CA LEU A 594 27.24 -35.96 -16.32
C LEU A 594 26.10 -36.98 -16.29
N ALA A 595 25.62 -37.33 -15.10
CA ALA A 595 24.54 -38.28 -14.89
C ALA A 595 23.16 -37.65 -15.00
N MET A 596 22.21 -38.39 -15.56
CA MET A 596 20.82 -37.96 -15.73
C MET A 596 19.89 -38.86 -14.94
N MET A 597 18.78 -38.28 -14.47
CA MET A 597 17.76 -39.04 -13.75
C MET A 597 17.16 -40.12 -14.65
N ASP A 598 17.05 -41.33 -14.12
CA ASP A 598 16.50 -42.48 -14.82
C ASP A 598 15.79 -43.37 -13.80
N LYS A 599 14.47 -43.52 -13.94
CA LYS A 599 13.64 -44.31 -13.00
C LYS A 599 13.89 -45.81 -13.05
N THR A 600 14.71 -46.27 -13.99
CA THR A 600 15.18 -47.67 -14.06
C THR A 600 16.57 -47.87 -13.42
N ALA A 601 17.26 -46.80 -13.03
CA ALA A 601 18.57 -46.84 -12.37
C ALA A 601 18.47 -47.26 -10.89
N VAL A 602 19.61 -47.59 -10.27
CA VAL A 602 19.67 -48.02 -8.87
C VAL A 602 19.45 -46.83 -7.94
N VAL A 603 18.44 -46.93 -7.07
CA VAL A 603 18.19 -45.96 -6.00
C VAL A 603 19.34 -45.99 -4.98
N GLN A 604 20.02 -44.86 -4.83
CA GLN A 604 21.16 -44.75 -3.94
C GLN A 604 20.72 -44.67 -2.47
N LYS A 605 21.44 -45.38 -1.60
CA LYS A 605 21.20 -45.42 -0.15
C LYS A 605 22.48 -45.09 0.62
N ASP A 606 22.33 -44.43 1.76
CA ASP A 606 23.42 -44.15 2.67
C ASP A 606 23.87 -45.42 3.43
N ARG A 607 24.92 -45.29 4.25
CA ARG A 607 25.44 -46.42 5.06
C ARG A 607 24.43 -46.99 6.06
N LYS A 608 23.35 -46.26 6.36
CA LYS A 608 22.27 -46.68 7.26
C LYS A 608 21.08 -47.27 6.48
N GLY A 609 21.19 -47.41 5.16
CA GLY A 609 20.13 -47.92 4.29
C GLY A 609 19.05 -46.89 3.96
N LYS A 610 19.22 -45.62 4.35
CA LYS A 610 18.26 -44.55 4.06
C LYS A 610 18.47 -44.04 2.63
N ILE A 611 17.38 -43.83 1.90
CA ILE A 611 17.43 -43.29 0.53
C ILE A 611 18.10 -41.91 0.54
N ILE A 612 19.06 -41.72 -0.36
CA ILE A 612 19.72 -40.44 -0.59
C ILE A 612 18.83 -39.61 -1.50
N LYS A 613 18.63 -38.34 -1.16
CA LYS A 613 17.81 -37.40 -1.94
C LYS A 613 18.62 -36.83 -3.11
N ASP A 614 17.98 -36.66 -4.26
CA ASP A 614 18.55 -35.92 -5.38
C ASP A 614 18.33 -34.42 -5.20
N THR A 615 19.38 -33.69 -4.81
CA THR A 615 19.28 -32.25 -4.52
C THR A 615 18.94 -31.39 -5.75
N THR A 616 19.08 -31.92 -6.97
CA THR A 616 18.71 -31.20 -8.20
C THR A 616 17.22 -31.28 -8.52
N THR A 617 16.49 -32.13 -7.80
CA THR A 617 15.04 -32.33 -7.93
C THR A 617 14.24 -31.60 -6.87
N LYS A 618 14.90 -30.73 -6.10
CA LYS A 618 14.26 -29.99 -5.02
C LYS A 618 13.14 -29.13 -5.59
N ASP A 619 11.94 -29.40 -5.11
CA ASP A 619 10.76 -28.57 -5.28
C ASP A 619 10.19 -28.23 -3.90
N THR A 620 9.11 -27.46 -3.83
CA THR A 620 8.45 -27.09 -2.58
C THR A 620 6.94 -27.12 -2.70
N GLU A 621 6.29 -27.64 -1.65
CA GLU A 621 4.84 -27.60 -1.48
C GLU A 621 4.48 -26.68 -0.33
N ILE A 622 3.42 -25.89 -0.51
CA ILE A 622 2.85 -25.01 0.51
C ILE A 622 1.59 -25.67 1.06
N ILE A 623 1.63 -26.04 2.34
CA ILE A 623 0.56 -26.78 3.00
C ILE A 623 0.05 -25.96 4.18
N LYS A 624 -1.26 -25.71 4.24
CA LYS A 624 -1.89 -24.96 5.35
C LYS A 624 -1.74 -25.71 6.66
N LEU A 625 -1.72 -24.99 7.78
CA LEU A 625 -1.70 -25.63 9.11
C LEU A 625 -2.96 -26.45 9.41
N THR A 626 -4.06 -26.16 8.74
CA THR A 626 -5.33 -26.89 8.84
C THR A 626 -5.34 -28.19 8.04
N GLN A 627 -4.29 -28.48 7.26
CA GLN A 627 -4.17 -29.69 6.46
C GLN A 627 -3.11 -30.63 7.02
N ASP A 628 -3.39 -31.93 6.99
CA ASP A 628 -2.36 -32.93 7.26
C ASP A 628 -1.38 -33.04 6.07
N PRO A 629 -0.07 -32.91 6.29
CA PRO A 629 0.90 -32.99 5.20
C PRO A 629 0.89 -34.35 4.50
N GLU A 630 0.75 -35.46 5.22
CA GLU A 630 0.79 -36.80 4.63
C GLU A 630 -0.41 -37.03 3.71
N GLU A 631 -1.61 -36.62 4.15
CA GLU A 631 -2.82 -36.64 3.30
C GLU A 631 -2.69 -35.72 2.07
N TYR A 632 -2.10 -34.53 2.23
CA TYR A 632 -1.84 -33.63 1.11
C TYR A 632 -0.92 -34.27 0.08
N PHE A 633 0.21 -34.84 0.50
CA PHE A 633 1.15 -35.51 -0.41
C PHE A 633 0.50 -36.71 -1.12
N TYR A 634 -0.36 -37.47 -0.43
CA TYR A 634 -1.12 -38.57 -1.05
C TYR A 634 -2.06 -38.11 -2.16
N ARG A 635 -2.73 -36.98 -1.97
CA ARG A 635 -3.72 -36.46 -2.93
C ARG A 635 -3.10 -35.68 -4.08
N GLU A 636 -2.12 -34.82 -3.79
CA GLU A 636 -1.64 -33.81 -4.74
C GLU A 636 -0.27 -34.16 -5.35
N VAL A 637 0.58 -34.94 -4.68
CA VAL A 637 1.98 -35.14 -5.12
C VAL A 637 2.24 -36.55 -5.61
N TYR A 638 1.92 -37.59 -4.83
CA TYR A 638 2.19 -38.98 -5.18
C TYR A 638 1.52 -39.48 -6.47
N PRO A 639 0.36 -38.97 -6.91
CA PRO A 639 -0.19 -39.33 -8.22
C PRO A 639 0.68 -38.88 -9.40
N HIS A 640 1.49 -37.84 -9.23
CA HIS A 640 2.37 -37.29 -10.26
C HIS A 640 3.84 -37.71 -10.06
N VAL A 641 4.30 -37.83 -8.80
CA VAL A 641 5.66 -38.23 -8.43
C VAL A 641 5.59 -39.30 -7.32
N PRO A 642 5.36 -40.58 -7.67
CA PRO A 642 5.07 -41.65 -6.70
C PRO A 642 6.19 -41.92 -5.68
N ASP A 643 7.43 -41.61 -6.03
CA ASP A 643 8.60 -41.82 -5.18
C ASP A 643 9.10 -40.54 -4.49
N ALA A 644 8.27 -39.49 -4.46
CA ALA A 644 8.60 -38.24 -3.80
C ALA A 644 8.96 -38.44 -2.31
N ILE A 645 9.99 -37.72 -1.87
CA ILE A 645 10.48 -37.67 -0.51
C ILE A 645 10.33 -36.24 -0.03
N TRP A 646 9.36 -35.99 0.84
CA TRP A 646 9.18 -34.67 1.43
C TRP A 646 9.91 -34.54 2.77
N ALA A 647 10.25 -33.31 3.14
CA ALA A 647 10.78 -32.99 4.45
C ALA A 647 10.47 -31.55 4.85
N TYR A 648 10.16 -31.37 6.12
CA TYR A 648 10.24 -30.07 6.76
C TYR A 648 11.70 -29.82 7.15
N GLU A 649 12.37 -28.89 6.47
CA GLU A 649 13.82 -28.71 6.58
C GLU A 649 14.27 -27.91 7.81
N TYR A 650 13.31 -27.39 8.59
CA TYR A 650 13.60 -26.68 9.82
C TYR A 650 13.78 -27.64 10.99
N ASP A 651 14.86 -27.43 11.74
CA ASP A 651 15.17 -28.13 12.97
C ASP A 651 15.25 -27.12 14.12
N PRO A 652 14.30 -27.16 15.08
CA PRO A 652 14.24 -26.19 16.19
C PRO A 652 15.43 -26.32 17.16
N GLU A 653 16.12 -27.46 17.19
CA GLU A 653 17.29 -27.68 18.05
C GLU A 653 18.57 -27.07 17.46
N LYS A 654 18.53 -26.68 16.18
CA LYS A 654 19.66 -26.02 15.50
C LYS A 654 19.52 -24.51 15.56
N LYS A 655 20.65 -23.82 15.69
CA LYS A 655 20.70 -22.35 15.62
C LYS A 655 20.11 -21.85 14.30
N GLU A 656 19.35 -20.76 14.36
CA GLU A 656 18.80 -20.11 13.18
C GLU A 656 19.91 -19.68 12.22
N SER A 657 19.74 -20.01 10.93
CA SER A 657 20.67 -19.67 9.86
C SER A 657 19.93 -19.61 8.52
N SER A 658 20.61 -19.19 7.46
CA SER A 658 20.01 -19.17 6.11
C SER A 658 19.52 -20.54 5.63
N THR A 659 20.09 -21.63 6.14
CA THR A 659 19.71 -23.02 5.80
C THR A 659 18.88 -23.70 6.88
N ASN A 660 18.72 -23.10 8.06
CA ASN A 660 17.88 -23.59 9.15
C ASN A 660 17.01 -22.44 9.67
N LYS A 661 15.94 -22.14 8.96
CA LYS A 661 14.96 -21.11 9.30
C LYS A 661 13.57 -21.73 9.22
N GLU A 662 12.72 -21.42 10.20
CA GLU A 662 11.36 -21.93 10.20
C GLU A 662 10.63 -21.50 8.92
N LYS A 663 10.15 -22.50 8.19
CA LYS A 663 9.42 -22.33 6.94
C LYS A 663 7.93 -22.25 7.22
N LEU A 664 7.54 -21.28 8.05
CA LEU A 664 6.16 -20.98 8.42
C LEU A 664 5.83 -19.56 7.98
N GLY A 665 4.83 -19.46 7.11
CA GLY A 665 4.39 -18.21 6.50
C GLY A 665 2.90 -17.97 6.67
N ALA A 666 2.45 -16.85 6.12
CA ALA A 666 1.05 -16.44 6.13
C ALA A 666 0.64 -15.79 4.82
N GLU A 667 -0.58 -16.04 4.36
CA GLU A 667 -1.18 -15.38 3.21
C GLU A 667 -2.71 -15.32 3.35
N PHE A 668 -3.31 -14.35 2.66
CA PHE A 668 -4.75 -14.18 2.56
C PHE A 668 -5.15 -14.41 1.09
N PRO A 669 -5.42 -15.66 0.68
CA PRO A 669 -5.81 -15.98 -0.70
C PRO A 669 -7.27 -15.57 -0.94
N PHE A 670 -7.55 -14.27 -0.82
CA PHE A 670 -8.89 -13.70 -0.70
C PHE A 670 -9.79 -14.13 -1.85
N THR A 671 -9.31 -14.01 -3.10
CA THR A 671 -10.06 -14.36 -4.31
C THR A 671 -10.41 -15.85 -4.35
N ARG A 672 -9.56 -16.74 -3.81
CA ARG A 672 -9.80 -18.19 -3.78
C ARG A 672 -11.00 -18.56 -2.91
N PHE A 673 -11.24 -17.84 -1.81
CA PHE A 673 -12.35 -18.13 -0.89
C PHE A 673 -13.73 -17.73 -1.43
N PHE A 674 -13.77 -16.83 -2.41
CA PHE A 674 -15.01 -16.38 -3.07
C PHE A 674 -15.11 -16.86 -4.52
N TYR A 675 -14.19 -17.71 -4.96
CA TYR A 675 -14.24 -18.27 -6.30
C TYR A 675 -15.34 -19.32 -6.40
N GLU A 676 -16.33 -19.05 -7.24
CA GLU A 676 -17.32 -20.04 -7.65
C GLU A 676 -16.91 -20.58 -9.02
N TYR A 677 -16.65 -21.89 -9.09
CA TYR A 677 -16.36 -22.54 -10.36
C TYR A 677 -17.58 -22.44 -11.27
N LYS A 678 -17.39 -21.82 -12.44
CA LYS A 678 -18.34 -21.86 -13.54
C LYS A 678 -17.74 -22.75 -14.61
N GLU A 679 -18.42 -23.86 -14.90
CA GLU A 679 -18.03 -24.72 -16.01
C GLU A 679 -17.99 -23.85 -17.28
N PRO A 680 -16.91 -23.87 -18.07
CA PRO A 680 -16.86 -23.16 -19.34
C PRO A 680 -18.05 -23.59 -20.20
N GLU A 681 -18.80 -22.63 -20.74
CA GLU A 681 -19.83 -22.94 -21.74
C GLU A 681 -19.18 -23.70 -22.92
N LYS A 682 -19.89 -24.70 -23.44
CA LYS A 682 -19.36 -25.49 -24.56
C LYS A 682 -19.11 -24.55 -25.74
N ALA A 683 -18.02 -24.79 -26.47
CA ALA A 683 -17.64 -23.97 -27.61
C ALA A 683 -18.75 -23.87 -28.67
N ASP A 684 -19.53 -24.93 -28.83
CA ASP A 684 -20.68 -24.98 -29.75
C ASP A 684 -21.80 -24.01 -29.33
N ASP A 685 -22.12 -23.94 -28.03
CA ASP A 685 -23.16 -23.05 -27.50
C ASP A 685 -22.75 -21.57 -27.64
N LEU A 686 -21.46 -21.28 -27.43
CA LEU A 686 -20.90 -19.93 -27.64
C LEU A 686 -20.90 -19.52 -29.12
N LEU A 687 -20.63 -20.47 -30.02
CA LEU A 687 -20.68 -20.23 -31.46
C LEU A 687 -22.11 -19.91 -31.92
N ASP A 688 -23.10 -20.67 -31.44
CA ASP A 688 -24.51 -20.42 -31.77
C ASP A 688 -24.97 -19.04 -31.27
N GLN A 689 -24.61 -18.66 -30.03
CA GLN A 689 -24.88 -17.33 -29.50
C GLN A 689 -24.19 -16.22 -30.32
N PHE A 690 -22.94 -16.43 -30.75
CA PHE A 690 -22.21 -15.48 -31.59
C PHE A 690 -22.91 -15.28 -32.94
N MET A 691 -23.32 -16.36 -33.60
CA MET A 691 -24.04 -16.31 -34.88
C MET A 691 -25.40 -15.61 -34.74
N GLU A 692 -26.10 -15.81 -33.61
CA GLU A 692 -27.37 -15.14 -33.34
C GLU A 692 -27.19 -13.63 -33.09
N LEU A 693 -26.15 -13.25 -32.36
CA LEU A 693 -25.75 -11.85 -32.15
C LEU A 693 -25.34 -11.18 -33.46
N GLU A 694 -24.55 -11.84 -34.30
CA GLU A 694 -24.18 -11.35 -35.63
C GLU A 694 -25.43 -11.09 -36.48
N LYS A 695 -26.35 -12.06 -36.54
CA LYS A 695 -27.61 -11.92 -37.26
C LYS A 695 -28.48 -10.77 -36.74
N SER A 696 -28.51 -10.58 -35.43
CA SER A 696 -29.21 -9.45 -34.78
C SER A 696 -28.56 -8.10 -35.13
N LEU A 697 -27.23 -8.05 -35.13
CA LEU A 697 -26.46 -6.86 -35.49
C LEU A 697 -26.65 -6.50 -36.97
N SER A 698 -26.55 -7.46 -37.87
CA SER A 698 -26.80 -7.26 -39.30
C SER A 698 -28.20 -6.75 -39.57
N LYS A 699 -29.22 -7.27 -38.86
CA LYS A 699 -30.59 -6.74 -38.95
C LYS A 699 -30.70 -5.29 -38.50
N LYS A 700 -30.04 -4.92 -37.40
CA LYS A 700 -30.03 -3.52 -36.91
C LYS A 700 -29.31 -2.58 -37.87
N ILE A 701 -28.20 -3.02 -38.48
CA ILE A 701 -27.48 -2.24 -39.50
C ILE A 701 -28.34 -2.03 -40.74
N ALA A 702 -28.99 -3.10 -41.24
CA ALA A 702 -29.89 -2.99 -42.39
C ALA A 702 -31.06 -2.05 -42.11
N ALA A 703 -31.69 -2.13 -40.93
CA ALA A 703 -32.76 -1.23 -40.53
C ALA A 703 -32.32 0.24 -40.42
N LEU A 704 -31.07 0.49 -40.00
CA LEU A 704 -30.49 1.84 -39.98
C LEU A 704 -30.25 2.37 -41.39
N GLN A 705 -29.73 1.54 -42.30
CA GLN A 705 -29.51 1.91 -43.70
C GLN A 705 -30.83 2.20 -44.43
N GLU A 706 -31.87 1.38 -44.23
CA GLU A 706 -33.21 1.63 -44.76
C GLU A 706 -33.85 2.91 -44.20
N SER A 707 -33.48 3.33 -42.98
CA SER A 707 -33.96 4.58 -42.38
C SER A 707 -33.21 5.84 -42.84
N GLU A 708 -32.03 5.70 -43.45
CA GLU A 708 -31.28 6.81 -44.06
C GLU A 708 -31.67 7.04 -45.54
N GLU A 709 -32.28 6.04 -46.18
CA GLU A 709 -32.76 6.12 -47.58
C GLU A 709 -34.24 6.53 -47.72
N ALA A 710 -34.97 6.68 -46.61
CA ALA A 710 -36.36 7.15 -46.53
C ALA A 710 -36.45 8.58 -45.96
#